data_AF-A0A442XJE1-F1
#
_entry.id   AF-A0A442XJE1-F1
#
_cell.length_a   1.000
_cell.length_b   1.000
_cell.length_c   1.000
_cell.angle_alpha   90.00
_cell.angle_beta   90.00
_cell.angle_gamma   90.00
#
_symmetry.space_group_name_H-M   'P 1'
#
loop_
_entity.id
_entity.type
_entity.pdbx_description
1 polymer ?
#
loop_
_entity_poly.entity_id
_entity_poly.type
_entity_poly.pdbx_seq_one_letter_code
_entity_poly.pdbx_strand_id
1 'polypeptide(L)'
;MPDPSKLKAYRAKREFSKTPEPAGGPVAAEGNRFVVHKHHATADHYDLRLQVGDVLKSWAVPRGPSLNPADKRLAVETEDHPLEYIDFEGVIPEGEYGGGPMIVWDTGVWAPMDEVEKSLRTGSFKFRLAGEKLNGGWMLTRLKPKPGEDEGKKNWLLFKERDLAADAKLDILEARPESVKSGRRIEELVATPKPAARPAKPVALKPGALPGAVKAPLPSRIEPQLATQVPKPPGGEGPASRTGEIWLHEIKFDGYRTTAHLADGAVKLITRAGLDWTRRYGDLPLAFARLPCRDAIIDGEVVALDARGISRFALLQEALAEGAGNKLHFYAFDLLYLDGWDLTKAPLGRRNALLSQLLSGLGANSAIQFSDHVEGDGQALYDQASEMGLEGIVSKRATAIYQSGRTKTWTKTKALKTGDFVIAGYTTSAAAEGLAALGLGEFEDGELHYRGKVGTGFDAATATALLARLEPLRAGASAPEGVPREIMREMNWVRPLLSAHIHYANRTTDNALRHAVFRGLRDVGLSTPVSAKRKRLIAEADLATIWVTNPTRRLFGRTGPTKLDIAVYYALVGDFMLPHILGRPVSLVRCPTGKPQDCFFQRHAFTGMPKSVATFEATNSEGETKSYLSVEDAKGYLALAQFGVVEFHTWGTHRTRLDRPDLIVFDLDPGEGVSWREVVEAAVHIRAELEAMGLVPFAKTSGGKGIHISVPVTQKQNWKKLHQATSAISSALAATAPDTFTTTMGKDNRKRRIFIDFHRNARGHTSAAPYSLRARTNLPASTPVSWSDLESIDAPEDLNYSSLPGLLATSGDPWADMEDFARDLPVL
;
A
#
# COMPACT_ATOMS: atom_id res chain seq x y z
N MET A 1 7.63 20.59 30.46
CA MET A 1 8.50 19.92 31.45
C MET A 1 7.84 18.59 31.76
N PRO A 2 8.54 17.45 31.63
CA PRO A 2 7.97 16.16 32.03
C PRO A 2 7.57 16.21 33.51
N ASP A 3 6.45 15.59 33.87
CA ASP A 3 6.01 15.55 35.27
C ASP A 3 7.02 14.74 36.09
N PRO A 4 7.82 15.36 36.98
CA PRO A 4 8.87 14.68 37.72
C PRO A 4 8.34 13.54 38.61
N SER A 5 7.03 13.55 38.91
CA SER A 5 6.39 12.54 39.75
C SER A 5 6.32 11.16 39.08
N LYS A 6 6.21 11.07 37.75
CA LYS A 6 6.06 9.80 37.02
C LYS A 6 7.31 8.93 37.06
N LEU A 7 8.50 9.55 37.05
CA LEU A 7 9.79 8.84 37.10
C LEU A 7 10.32 8.60 38.53
N LYS A 8 9.55 8.97 39.57
CA LYS A 8 9.98 8.85 40.97
C LYS A 8 10.33 7.41 41.34
N ALA A 9 9.49 6.44 40.95
CA ALA A 9 9.73 5.02 41.19
C ALA A 9 10.94 4.49 40.42
N TYR A 10 11.12 4.94 39.17
CA TYR A 10 12.28 4.59 38.35
C TYR A 10 13.59 5.06 38.99
N ARG A 11 13.68 6.35 39.34
CA ARG A 11 14.87 6.97 39.92
C ARG A 11 15.19 6.43 41.31
N ALA A 12 14.19 6.07 42.12
CA ALA A 12 14.40 5.51 43.45
C ALA A 12 15.03 4.09 43.43
N LYS A 13 14.94 3.38 42.30
CA LYS A 13 15.46 2.02 42.14
C LYS A 13 16.89 1.95 41.55
N ARG A 14 17.48 3.07 41.11
CA ARG A 14 18.80 3.11 40.47
C ARG A 14 19.78 4.01 41.22
N GLU A 15 21.03 3.58 41.28
CA GLU A 15 22.16 4.46 41.60
C GLU A 15 22.88 4.86 40.31
N PHE A 16 22.53 6.01 39.73
CA PHE A 16 23.07 6.47 38.43
C PHE A 16 24.58 6.76 38.42
N SER A 17 25.25 6.74 39.58
CA SER A 17 26.71 6.73 39.67
C SER A 17 27.32 5.36 39.36
N LYS A 18 26.52 4.29 39.39
CA LYS A 18 26.92 2.89 39.20
C LYS A 18 26.33 2.29 37.93
N THR A 19 25.07 2.59 37.61
CA THR A 19 24.41 2.08 36.39
C THR A 19 24.64 3.01 35.18
N PRO A 20 24.85 2.47 33.96
CA PRO A 20 24.89 3.27 32.73
C PRO A 20 23.49 3.66 32.21
N GLU A 21 22.42 3.30 32.92
CA GLU A 21 21.06 3.66 32.57
C GLU A 21 20.81 5.18 32.59
N PRO A 22 19.98 5.73 31.69
CA PRO A 22 19.72 7.17 31.64
C PRO A 22 18.83 7.66 32.80
N ALA A 23 19.24 8.74 33.47
CA ALA A 23 18.47 9.34 34.58
C ALA A 23 17.19 10.10 34.14
N GLY A 24 17.04 10.35 32.83
CA GLY A 24 15.94 11.10 32.23
C GLY A 24 16.15 12.61 32.28
N GLY A 25 16.56 13.20 31.14
CA GLY A 25 16.65 14.64 30.92
C GLY A 25 15.34 15.29 30.44
N PRO A 26 15.31 16.64 30.28
CA PRO A 26 14.19 17.35 29.68
C PRO A 26 14.15 17.07 28.17
N VAL A 27 13.47 15.99 27.79
CA VAL A 27 13.19 15.67 26.39
C VAL A 27 11.82 16.26 26.03
N ALA A 28 11.78 17.18 25.06
CA ALA A 28 10.55 17.51 24.37
C ALA A 28 10.35 16.46 23.27
N ALA A 29 9.32 15.62 23.38
CA ALA A 29 9.02 14.67 22.32
C ALA A 29 7.51 14.48 22.20
N GLU A 30 6.95 14.99 21.10
CA GLU A 30 5.75 14.43 20.50
C GLU A 30 6.14 13.13 19.78
N GLY A 31 5.30 12.11 19.84
CA GLY A 31 5.51 10.86 19.10
C GLY A 31 5.01 9.62 19.83
N ASN A 32 4.90 8.53 19.06
CA ASN A 32 4.45 7.23 19.54
C ASN A 32 5.53 6.18 19.24
N ARG A 33 6.73 6.32 19.80
CA ARG A 33 7.79 5.32 19.62
C ARG A 33 7.56 4.11 20.51
N PHE A 34 8.00 2.93 20.07
CA PHE A 34 8.10 1.77 20.93
C PHE A 34 9.48 1.12 20.83
N VAL A 35 9.81 0.36 21.86
CA VAL A 35 10.96 -0.54 21.89
C VAL A 35 10.56 -1.85 22.53
N VAL A 36 11.18 -2.93 22.07
CA VAL A 36 11.24 -4.19 22.81
C VAL A 36 12.69 -4.44 23.17
N HIS A 37 13.03 -4.44 24.46
CA HIS A 37 14.36 -4.83 24.91
C HIS A 37 14.40 -6.32 25.21
N LYS A 38 15.42 -7.06 24.76
CA LYS A 38 15.73 -8.38 25.33
C LYS A 38 16.65 -8.15 26.52
N HIS A 39 16.33 -8.74 27.65
CA HIS A 39 17.04 -8.54 28.91
C HIS A 39 17.37 -9.88 29.58
N HIS A 40 18.66 -10.15 29.79
CA HIS A 40 19.14 -11.34 30.47
C HIS A 40 19.45 -11.00 31.93
N ALA A 41 18.40 -10.85 32.75
CA ALA A 41 18.54 -10.70 34.20
C ALA A 41 18.62 -12.09 34.88
N THR A 42 18.12 -12.24 36.12
CA THR A 42 17.96 -13.57 36.77
C THR A 42 17.17 -14.57 35.92
N ALA A 43 16.32 -14.08 35.02
CA ALA A 43 15.65 -14.85 33.97
C ALA A 43 15.53 -14.00 32.69
N ASP A 44 15.66 -14.65 31.54
CA ASP A 44 15.44 -14.02 30.22
C ASP A 44 14.01 -13.51 30.10
N HIS A 45 13.86 -12.26 29.66
CA HIS A 45 12.58 -11.66 29.34
C HIS A 45 12.71 -10.57 28.27
N TYR A 46 11.58 -10.18 27.72
CA TYR A 46 11.47 -9.10 26.74
C TYR A 46 10.63 -7.96 27.30
N ASP A 47 11.18 -6.76 27.43
CA ASP A 47 10.45 -5.59 27.89
C ASP A 47 9.80 -4.87 26.72
N LEU A 48 8.48 -4.98 26.57
CA LEU A 48 7.70 -4.12 25.66
C LEU A 48 7.51 -2.76 26.31
N ARG A 49 7.91 -1.69 25.63
CA ARG A 49 7.79 -0.32 26.13
C ARG A 49 7.19 0.60 25.08
N LEU A 50 6.15 1.32 25.47
CA LEU A 50 5.39 2.23 24.61
C LEU A 50 5.55 3.65 25.14
N GLN A 51 5.97 4.58 24.28
CA GLN A 51 5.97 6.01 24.60
C GLN A 51 4.53 6.48 24.76
N VAL A 52 4.15 6.87 25.98
CA VAL A 52 2.84 7.46 26.30
C VAL A 52 3.10 8.81 26.96
N GLY A 53 2.93 9.87 26.16
CA GLY A 53 3.30 11.22 26.56
C GLY A 53 4.80 11.33 26.78
N ASP A 54 5.20 11.68 27.99
CA ASP A 54 6.56 12.00 28.40
C ASP A 54 7.34 10.83 29.03
N VAL A 55 6.77 9.63 29.03
CA VAL A 55 7.36 8.43 29.64
C VAL A 55 7.14 7.18 28.78
N LEU A 56 7.90 6.13 29.06
CA LEU A 56 7.71 4.80 28.49
C LEU A 56 6.92 3.90 29.46
N LYS A 57 5.68 3.58 29.10
CA LYS A 57 4.88 2.54 29.78
C LYS A 57 5.46 1.17 29.44
N SER A 58 5.75 0.36 30.45
CA SER A 58 6.64 -0.79 30.30
C SER A 58 6.05 -2.10 30.85
N TRP A 59 6.21 -3.19 30.11
CA TRP A 59 5.80 -4.54 30.51
C TRP A 59 6.89 -5.57 30.23
N ALA A 60 7.28 -6.33 31.25
CA ALA A 60 8.18 -7.47 31.11
C ALA A 60 7.41 -8.70 30.62
N VAL A 61 7.85 -9.29 29.51
CA VAL A 61 7.22 -10.44 28.84
C VAL A 61 8.21 -11.63 28.90
N PRO A 62 8.11 -12.53 29.91
CA PRO A 62 9.13 -13.56 30.13
C PRO A 62 9.36 -14.52 28.97
N ARG A 63 8.29 -14.86 28.24
CA ARG A 63 8.37 -15.74 27.07
C ARG A 63 8.40 -14.98 25.74
N GLY A 64 8.64 -13.67 25.78
CA GLY A 64 8.62 -12.78 24.63
C GLY A 64 7.27 -12.68 23.90
N PRO A 65 7.17 -11.76 22.92
CA PRO A 65 6.03 -11.68 22.00
C PRO A 65 5.96 -12.92 21.08
N SER A 66 4.77 -13.27 20.62
CA SER A 66 4.54 -14.34 19.63
C SER A 66 3.69 -13.81 18.49
N LEU A 67 4.02 -14.21 17.25
CA LEU A 67 3.23 -13.89 16.07
C LEU A 67 1.98 -14.80 15.93
N ASN A 68 1.88 -15.86 16.74
CA ASN A 68 0.72 -16.74 16.75
C ASN A 68 -0.43 -16.14 17.58
N PRO A 69 -1.60 -15.85 17.00
CA PRO A 69 -2.75 -15.30 17.74
C PRO A 69 -3.32 -16.23 18.82
N ALA A 70 -2.98 -17.52 18.79
CA ALA A 70 -3.37 -18.47 19.84
C ALA A 70 -2.52 -18.35 21.11
N ASP A 71 -1.34 -17.76 21.02
CA ASP A 71 -0.41 -17.65 22.14
C ASP A 71 -0.74 -16.45 23.02
N LYS A 72 -1.08 -16.73 24.29
CA LYS A 72 -1.25 -15.71 25.32
C LYS A 72 0.03 -15.62 26.16
N ARG A 73 0.75 -14.52 26.03
CA ARG A 73 2.03 -14.28 26.71
C ARG A 73 1.79 -13.45 27.97
N LEU A 74 2.29 -13.89 29.12
CA LEU A 74 2.24 -13.11 30.35
C LEU A 74 3.09 -11.84 30.17
N ALA A 75 2.54 -10.69 30.55
CA ALA A 75 3.20 -9.39 30.51
C ALA A 75 3.01 -8.70 31.87
N VAL A 76 4.09 -8.43 32.60
CA VAL A 76 4.06 -7.85 33.95
C VAL A 76 4.37 -6.36 33.85
N GLU A 77 3.44 -5.51 34.27
CA GLU A 77 3.65 -4.05 34.27
C GLU A 77 4.79 -3.67 35.23
N THR A 78 5.73 -2.86 34.76
CA THR A 78 6.87 -2.34 35.53
C THR A 78 6.76 -0.81 35.66
N GLU A 79 7.69 -0.17 36.38
CA GLU A 79 7.70 1.28 36.49
C GLU A 79 7.87 1.99 35.13
N ASP A 80 7.40 3.24 35.05
CA ASP A 80 7.59 4.10 33.89
C ASP A 80 9.07 4.44 33.70
N HIS A 81 9.57 4.37 32.47
CA HIS A 81 10.97 4.68 32.15
C HIS A 81 11.11 6.02 31.42
N PRO A 82 12.28 6.70 31.52
CA PRO A 82 12.52 7.92 30.76
C PRO A 82 12.60 7.63 29.25
N LEU A 83 12.24 8.61 28.41
CA LEU A 83 12.23 8.43 26.95
C LEU A 83 13.59 8.05 26.39
N GLU A 84 14.69 8.60 26.93
CA GLU A 84 16.06 8.27 26.55
C GLU A 84 16.38 6.77 26.69
N TYR A 85 15.65 6.07 27.57
CA TYR A 85 15.82 4.64 27.77
C TYR A 85 15.44 3.83 26.53
N ILE A 86 14.65 4.39 25.61
CA ILE A 86 14.21 3.69 24.40
C ILE A 86 15.38 3.25 23.51
N ASP A 87 16.50 3.96 23.60
CA ASP A 87 17.71 3.70 22.82
C ASP A 87 18.80 3.03 23.69
N PHE A 88 18.52 2.58 24.90
CA PHE A 88 19.51 2.01 25.81
C PHE A 88 19.89 0.56 25.43
N GLU A 89 21.19 0.32 25.23
CA GLU A 89 21.76 -1.01 25.05
C GLU A 89 23.08 -1.06 25.82
N GLY A 90 23.27 -2.09 26.64
CA GLY A 90 24.44 -2.18 27.54
C GLY A 90 24.33 -3.29 28.58
N VAL A 91 25.26 -3.30 29.53
CA VAL A 91 25.26 -4.22 30.67
C VAL A 91 25.00 -3.44 31.94
N ILE A 92 23.90 -3.74 32.61
CA ILE A 92 23.57 -3.21 33.93
C ILE A 92 24.41 -4.01 34.95
N PRO A 93 25.22 -3.35 35.81
CA PRO A 93 26.13 -4.06 36.73
C PRO A 93 25.43 -5.07 37.64
N GLU A 94 26.13 -6.15 37.97
CA GLU A 94 25.64 -7.14 38.93
C GLU A 94 25.42 -6.50 40.31
N GLY A 95 24.27 -6.79 40.94
CA GLY A 95 23.85 -6.19 42.21
C GLY A 95 23.03 -4.90 42.07
N GLU A 96 23.01 -4.27 40.90
CA GLU A 96 22.07 -3.18 40.59
C GLU A 96 20.68 -3.74 40.22
N TYR A 97 19.65 -2.92 40.37
CA TYR A 97 18.28 -3.32 40.04
C TYR A 97 18.16 -3.60 38.54
N GLY A 98 17.86 -4.86 38.18
CA GLY A 98 17.85 -5.30 36.79
C GLY A 98 19.25 -5.58 36.22
N GLY A 99 20.21 -5.99 37.06
CA GLY A 99 21.54 -6.39 36.60
C GLY A 99 21.52 -7.47 35.52
N GLY A 100 22.29 -7.28 34.45
CA GLY A 100 22.30 -8.12 33.26
C GLY A 100 22.51 -7.34 31.95
N PRO A 101 22.86 -8.00 30.83
CA PRO A 101 22.89 -7.38 29.52
C PRO A 101 21.48 -7.06 29.02
N MET A 102 21.36 -5.99 28.25
CA MET A 102 20.13 -5.58 27.61
C MET A 102 20.43 -5.10 26.18
N ILE A 103 19.67 -5.59 25.20
CA ILE A 103 19.71 -5.14 23.80
C ILE A 103 18.38 -4.55 23.36
N VAL A 104 18.43 -3.63 22.39
CA VAL A 104 17.25 -3.15 21.65
C VAL A 104 16.85 -4.23 20.63
N TRP A 105 15.99 -5.17 21.03
CA TRP A 105 15.61 -6.31 20.20
C TRP A 105 14.65 -5.93 19.06
N ASP A 106 13.75 -4.97 19.27
CA ASP A 106 12.91 -4.38 18.23
C ASP A 106 12.63 -2.91 18.54
N THR A 107 12.35 -2.10 17.52
CA THR A 107 12.02 -0.67 17.68
C THR A 107 11.13 -0.22 16.53
N GLY A 108 10.36 0.83 16.76
CA GLY A 108 9.54 1.43 15.71
C GLY A 108 8.56 2.45 16.24
N VAL A 109 7.43 2.58 15.54
CA VAL A 109 6.29 3.41 15.96
C VAL A 109 5.09 2.54 16.30
N TRP A 110 4.26 3.01 17.22
CA TRP A 110 3.01 2.36 17.60
C TRP A 110 1.84 3.33 17.41
N ALA A 111 0.65 2.78 17.27
CA ALA A 111 -0.58 3.58 17.21
C ALA A 111 -1.64 2.97 18.13
N PRO A 112 -2.30 3.78 18.99
CA PRO A 112 -3.42 3.29 19.77
C PRO A 112 -4.61 2.95 18.87
N MET A 113 -5.34 1.89 19.20
CA MET A 113 -6.62 1.56 18.54
C MET A 113 -7.83 2.05 19.33
N ASP A 114 -7.61 2.50 20.57
CA ASP A 114 -8.59 3.05 21.50
C ASP A 114 -7.94 4.18 22.33
N GLU A 115 -8.74 4.96 23.07
CA GLU A 115 -8.22 6.03 23.94
C GLU A 115 -7.24 5.48 25.01
N VAL A 116 -5.98 5.91 24.95
CA VAL A 116 -4.85 5.30 25.68
C VAL A 116 -5.06 5.25 27.19
N GLU A 117 -5.37 6.39 27.81
CA GLU A 117 -5.48 6.50 29.27
C GLU A 117 -6.67 5.69 29.80
N LYS A 118 -7.82 5.75 29.12
CA LYS A 118 -8.97 4.91 29.45
C LYS A 118 -8.66 3.43 29.30
N SER A 119 -8.05 3.00 28.19
CA SER A 119 -7.76 1.59 27.92
C SER A 119 -6.72 0.98 28.85
N LEU A 120 -5.69 1.77 29.22
CA LEU A 120 -4.75 1.39 30.27
C LEU A 120 -5.44 1.28 31.61
N ARG A 121 -6.36 2.20 31.95
CA ARG A 121 -7.12 2.18 33.21
C ARG A 121 -8.09 1.00 33.30
N THR A 122 -8.83 0.69 32.23
CA THR A 122 -9.81 -0.40 32.18
C THR A 122 -9.18 -1.78 32.01
N GLY A 123 -7.90 -1.84 31.62
CA GLY A 123 -7.19 -3.11 31.48
C GLY A 123 -7.44 -3.81 30.15
N SER A 124 -7.85 -3.09 29.10
CA SER A 124 -8.06 -3.62 27.76
C SER A 124 -7.46 -2.65 26.76
N PHE A 125 -6.20 -2.87 26.41
CA PHE A 125 -5.42 -1.93 25.62
C PHE A 125 -5.01 -2.54 24.29
N LYS A 126 -5.56 -2.01 23.21
CA LYS A 126 -5.27 -2.41 21.82
C LYS A 126 -4.41 -1.37 21.14
N PHE A 127 -3.42 -1.85 20.40
CA PHE A 127 -2.48 -1.00 19.68
C PHE A 127 -1.92 -1.73 18.47
N ARG A 128 -1.41 -0.97 17.50
CA ARG A 128 -0.66 -1.50 16.36
C ARG A 128 0.81 -1.17 16.53
N LEU A 129 1.68 -2.10 16.15
CA LEU A 129 3.12 -1.89 16.03
C LEU A 129 3.49 -1.83 14.55
N ALA A 130 4.39 -0.92 14.23
CA ALA A 130 5.12 -0.87 12.97
C ALA A 130 6.61 -0.80 13.33
N GLY A 131 7.22 -1.97 13.52
CA GLY A 131 8.64 -2.11 13.84
C GLY A 131 9.38 -3.02 12.87
N GLU A 132 10.68 -3.14 13.11
CA GLU A 132 11.58 -3.96 12.30
C GLU A 132 11.26 -5.46 12.39
N LYS A 133 10.68 -5.91 13.52
CA LYS A 133 10.29 -7.31 13.73
C LYS A 133 8.81 -7.49 14.01
N LEU A 134 8.21 -6.67 14.87
CA LEU A 134 6.81 -6.79 15.24
C LEU A 134 5.94 -5.82 14.44
N ASN A 135 4.94 -6.36 13.74
CA ASN A 135 4.02 -5.59 12.90
C ASN A 135 2.54 -5.93 13.17
N GLY A 136 1.64 -5.02 12.81
CA GLY A 136 0.18 -5.20 12.92
C GLY A 136 -0.38 -5.00 14.34
N GLY A 137 -1.59 -5.49 14.58
CA GLY A 137 -2.36 -5.35 15.82
C GLY A 137 -1.92 -6.30 16.95
N TRP A 138 -1.97 -5.76 18.16
CA TRP A 138 -1.63 -6.40 19.44
C TRP A 138 -2.61 -5.97 20.53
N MET A 139 -2.78 -6.82 21.54
CA MET A 139 -3.66 -6.53 22.68
C MET A 139 -2.98 -6.88 24.00
N LEU A 140 -3.13 -5.97 24.97
CA LEU A 140 -2.82 -6.16 26.39
C LEU A 140 -4.13 -6.22 27.19
N THR A 141 -4.35 -7.34 27.88
CA THR A 141 -5.51 -7.53 28.76
C THR A 141 -5.08 -7.76 30.21
N ARG A 142 -5.53 -6.91 31.14
CA ARG A 142 -5.20 -7.01 32.57
C ARG A 142 -5.94 -8.17 33.23
N LEU A 143 -5.23 -9.00 33.98
CA LEU A 143 -5.79 -10.08 34.77
C LEU A 143 -6.35 -9.55 36.09
N LYS A 144 -7.42 -10.18 36.57
CA LYS A 144 -7.92 -9.92 37.93
C LYS A 144 -6.93 -10.51 38.95
N PRO A 145 -6.58 -9.78 40.03
CA PRO A 145 -5.72 -10.31 41.07
C PRO A 145 -6.36 -11.54 41.73
N LYS A 146 -5.56 -12.56 42.04
CA LYS A 146 -6.05 -13.72 42.80
C LYS A 146 -6.13 -13.38 44.30
N PRO A 147 -7.01 -14.03 45.08
CA PRO A 147 -7.06 -13.83 46.53
C PRO A 147 -5.70 -14.15 47.17
N GLY A 148 -5.10 -13.18 47.87
CA GLY A 148 -3.79 -13.30 48.51
C GLY A 148 -2.59 -12.87 47.65
N GLU A 149 -2.83 -12.43 46.40
CA GLU A 149 -1.80 -11.82 45.55
C GLU A 149 -1.70 -10.31 45.84
N ASP A 150 -0.49 -9.77 45.83
CA ASP A 150 -0.22 -8.34 46.10
C ASP A 150 -0.95 -7.45 45.09
N GLU A 151 -1.85 -6.58 45.57
CA GLU A 151 -2.64 -5.65 44.74
C GLU A 151 -1.76 -4.71 43.90
N GLY A 152 -0.47 -4.57 44.24
CA GLY A 152 0.51 -3.79 43.48
C GLY A 152 1.01 -4.44 42.18
N LYS A 153 0.86 -5.75 41.96
CA LYS A 153 1.34 -6.45 40.75
C LYS A 153 0.24 -6.55 39.69
N LYS A 154 0.25 -5.63 38.72
CA LYS A 154 -0.67 -5.66 37.57
C LYS A 154 -0.16 -6.63 36.51
N ASN A 155 -0.66 -7.87 36.55
CA ASN A 155 -0.39 -8.88 35.52
C ASN A 155 -1.30 -8.67 34.30
N TRP A 156 -0.73 -8.75 33.11
CA TRP A 156 -1.41 -8.63 31.82
C TRP A 156 -1.15 -9.85 30.93
N LEU A 157 -1.96 -10.00 29.89
CA LEU A 157 -1.72 -10.91 28.78
C LEU A 157 -1.49 -10.09 27.50
N LEU A 158 -0.35 -10.32 26.86
CA LEU A 158 -0.03 -9.85 25.52
C LEU A 158 -0.34 -10.94 24.50
N PHE A 159 -1.01 -10.60 23.41
CA PHE A 159 -1.23 -11.52 22.28
C PHE A 159 -1.43 -10.76 20.97
N LYS A 160 -1.14 -11.44 19.86
CA LYS A 160 -1.26 -10.93 18.49
C LYS A 160 -2.72 -10.92 18.02
N GLU A 161 -3.15 -9.86 17.35
CA GLU A 161 -4.46 -9.87 16.65
C GLU A 161 -4.41 -10.74 15.39
N ARG A 162 -5.57 -11.24 14.95
CA ARG A 162 -5.68 -12.03 13.71
C ARG A 162 -5.66 -11.08 12.51
N ASP A 163 -4.47 -10.76 12.03
CA ASP A 163 -4.23 -9.90 10.88
C ASP A 163 -3.16 -10.47 9.94
N LEU A 164 -2.81 -9.73 8.90
CA LEU A 164 -1.84 -10.15 7.87
C LEU A 164 -0.40 -10.30 8.39
N ALA A 165 -0.07 -9.72 9.56
CA ALA A 165 1.24 -9.84 10.18
C ALA A 165 1.29 -10.98 11.22
N ALA A 166 0.20 -11.74 11.38
CA ALA A 166 0.17 -12.93 12.22
C ALA A 166 0.75 -14.13 11.48
N ASP A 167 1.62 -14.88 12.16
CA ASP A 167 2.19 -16.13 11.66
C ASP A 167 2.21 -17.16 12.80
N ALA A 168 1.44 -18.24 12.63
CA ALA A 168 1.33 -19.29 13.63
C ALA A 168 2.51 -20.27 13.65
N LYS A 169 3.37 -20.24 12.63
CA LYS A 169 4.48 -21.19 12.44
C LYS A 169 5.84 -20.57 12.76
N LEU A 170 6.00 -19.26 12.60
CA LEU A 170 7.25 -18.56 12.84
C LEU A 170 7.47 -18.24 14.32
N ASP A 171 8.53 -18.79 14.92
CA ASP A 171 9.06 -18.28 16.19
C ASP A 171 9.99 -17.10 15.92
N ILE A 172 9.46 -15.89 16.12
CA ILE A 172 10.19 -14.65 15.85
C ILE A 172 11.39 -14.45 16.80
N LEU A 173 11.37 -15.04 17.99
CA LEU A 173 12.44 -14.88 18.98
C LEU A 173 13.68 -15.68 18.57
N GLU A 174 13.48 -16.85 17.99
CA GLU A 174 14.55 -17.69 17.44
C GLU A 174 15.02 -17.22 16.07
N ALA A 175 14.09 -16.79 15.21
CA ALA A 175 14.40 -16.38 13.85
C ALA A 175 15.20 -15.07 13.81
N ARG A 176 14.95 -14.14 14.75
CA ARG A 176 15.55 -12.80 14.78
C ARG A 176 16.03 -12.43 16.19
N PRO A 177 17.05 -13.10 16.76
CA PRO A 177 17.47 -12.89 18.14
C PRO A 177 18.34 -11.63 18.37
N GLU A 178 18.83 -11.00 17.30
CA GLU A 178 19.78 -9.90 17.31
C GLU A 178 19.19 -8.54 17.71
N SER A 179 20.03 -7.58 18.11
CA SER A 179 19.63 -6.18 18.28
C SER A 179 19.34 -5.53 16.93
N VAL A 180 18.24 -4.80 16.80
CA VAL A 180 17.98 -3.97 15.61
C VAL A 180 18.85 -2.70 15.60
N LYS A 181 19.42 -2.35 16.76
CA LYS A 181 20.30 -1.18 16.89
C LYS A 181 21.75 -1.51 16.57
N SER A 182 22.28 -2.61 17.12
CA SER A 182 23.70 -2.94 17.01
C SER A 182 24.00 -4.17 16.14
N GLY A 183 22.99 -4.97 15.78
CA GLY A 183 23.15 -6.26 15.12
C GLY A 183 23.68 -7.38 16.02
N ARG A 184 24.00 -7.08 17.30
CA ARG A 184 24.61 -8.03 18.23
C ARG A 184 23.56 -8.90 18.92
N ARG A 185 23.94 -10.13 19.27
CA ARG A 185 23.13 -10.96 20.18
C ARG A 185 23.43 -10.60 21.64
N ILE A 186 22.47 -10.86 22.53
CA ILE A 186 22.58 -10.47 23.95
C ILE A 186 23.75 -11.15 24.67
N GLU A 187 24.10 -12.36 24.24
CA GLU A 187 25.21 -13.14 24.78
C GLU A 187 26.57 -12.49 24.47
N GLU A 188 26.62 -11.67 23.41
CA GLU A 188 27.82 -10.94 23.01
C GLU A 188 28.08 -9.73 23.93
N LEU A 189 27.11 -9.29 24.75
CA LEU A 189 27.27 -8.16 25.68
C LEU A 189 27.97 -8.54 26.99
N VAL A 190 27.84 -9.78 27.49
CA VAL A 190 28.29 -10.20 28.85
C VAL A 190 29.68 -10.82 28.88
N ALA A 191 30.23 -11.20 27.73
CA ALA A 191 31.51 -11.90 27.70
C ALA A 191 32.61 -11.08 28.42
N THR A 192 32.99 -11.50 29.63
CA THR A 192 34.07 -10.89 30.41
C THR A 192 35.34 -10.82 29.56
N PRO A 193 36.06 -9.68 29.59
CA PRO A 193 37.20 -9.45 28.72
C PRO A 193 38.33 -10.40 29.12
N LYS A 194 38.67 -11.34 28.23
CA LYS A 194 40.07 -11.80 28.16
C LYS A 194 40.94 -10.56 27.98
N PRO A 195 42.11 -10.48 28.65
CA PRO A 195 42.92 -9.26 28.77
C PRO A 195 42.99 -8.58 27.42
N ALA A 196 42.63 -7.28 27.38
CA ALA A 196 42.37 -6.49 26.19
C ALA A 196 43.18 -7.01 25.00
N ALA A 197 42.54 -7.83 24.17
CA ALA A 197 43.12 -8.18 22.91
C ALA A 197 43.24 -6.84 22.19
N ARG A 198 44.49 -6.43 21.93
CA ARG A 198 44.88 -5.46 20.90
C ARG A 198 43.80 -5.40 19.82
N PRO A 199 43.46 -4.18 19.31
CA PRO A 199 42.36 -3.94 18.36
C PRO A 199 42.21 -5.17 17.48
N ALA A 200 41.06 -5.86 17.59
CA ALA A 200 40.89 -7.23 17.12
C ALA A 200 41.72 -7.39 15.86
N LYS A 201 42.84 -8.14 15.96
CA LYS A 201 43.69 -8.37 14.80
C LYS A 201 42.73 -8.71 13.67
N PRO A 202 42.83 -8.04 12.51
CA PRO A 202 41.92 -8.29 11.39
C PRO A 202 41.75 -9.79 11.30
N VAL A 203 40.49 -10.27 11.32
CA VAL A 203 40.17 -11.71 11.26
C VAL A 203 41.13 -12.28 10.24
N ALA A 204 42.10 -13.06 10.69
CA ALA A 204 43.19 -13.47 9.81
C ALA A 204 42.53 -14.43 8.83
N LEU A 205 42.14 -13.91 7.66
CA LEU A 205 41.46 -14.68 6.65
C LEU A 205 42.39 -15.84 6.31
N LYS A 206 41.87 -17.06 6.38
CA LYS A 206 42.65 -18.29 6.12
C LYS A 206 42.19 -18.92 4.80
N PRO A 207 42.39 -18.27 3.64
CA PRO A 207 41.98 -18.84 2.36
C PRO A 207 42.61 -20.22 2.11
N GLY A 208 43.87 -20.42 2.52
CA GLY A 208 44.56 -21.72 2.39
C GLY A 208 44.04 -22.85 3.28
N ALA A 209 43.13 -22.57 4.23
CA ALA A 209 42.48 -23.62 5.03
C ALA A 209 41.22 -24.18 4.36
N LEU A 210 40.74 -23.56 3.28
CA LEU A 210 39.56 -24.05 2.57
C LEU A 210 39.93 -25.30 1.75
N PRO A 211 39.14 -26.38 1.83
CA PRO A 211 39.32 -27.54 0.97
C PRO A 211 39.28 -27.14 -0.50
N GLY A 212 40.31 -27.51 -1.28
CA GLY A 212 40.40 -27.15 -2.70
C GLY A 212 41.06 -25.80 -2.99
N ALA A 213 41.45 -25.01 -1.99
CA ALA A 213 42.22 -23.79 -2.21
C ALA A 213 43.64 -24.13 -2.70
N VAL A 214 44.12 -23.42 -3.74
CA VAL A 214 45.44 -23.64 -4.33
C VAL A 214 46.22 -22.33 -4.34
N LYS A 215 47.51 -22.36 -3.98
CA LYS A 215 48.38 -21.19 -4.14
C LYS A 215 48.54 -20.86 -5.63
N ALA A 216 48.21 -19.64 -6.01
CA ALA A 216 48.30 -19.17 -7.38
C ALA A 216 48.51 -17.65 -7.45
N PRO A 217 49.18 -17.11 -8.48
CA PRO A 217 49.20 -15.67 -8.73
C PRO A 217 47.79 -15.16 -9.04
N LEU A 218 47.55 -13.85 -8.83
CA LEU A 218 46.28 -13.22 -9.15
C LEU A 218 45.96 -13.38 -10.64
N PRO A 219 44.84 -14.03 -11.02
CA PRO A 219 44.51 -14.21 -12.42
C PRO A 219 44.10 -12.87 -13.06
N SER A 220 44.57 -12.64 -14.28
CA SER A 220 44.24 -11.44 -15.05
C SER A 220 42.79 -11.41 -15.53
N ARG A 221 42.15 -12.59 -15.65
CA ARG A 221 40.76 -12.75 -16.08
C ARG A 221 40.19 -14.06 -15.54
N ILE A 222 38.93 -14.02 -15.09
CA ILE A 222 38.12 -15.20 -14.80
C ILE A 222 36.81 -15.07 -15.57
N GLU A 223 36.46 -16.08 -16.36
CA GLU A 223 35.18 -16.11 -17.06
C GLU A 223 34.02 -16.38 -16.08
N PRO A 224 32.88 -15.68 -16.19
CA PRO A 224 31.78 -15.80 -15.25
C PRO A 224 31.08 -17.17 -15.34
N GLN A 225 30.68 -17.72 -14.19
CA GLN A 225 29.71 -18.80 -14.11
C GLN A 225 28.31 -18.27 -14.42
N LEU A 226 27.52 -19.01 -15.20
CA LEU A 226 26.21 -18.59 -15.69
C LEU A 226 25.09 -19.49 -15.16
N ALA A 227 24.05 -18.86 -14.60
CA ALA A 227 22.88 -19.55 -14.08
C ALA A 227 21.97 -20.12 -15.19
N THR A 228 21.47 -21.34 -15.00
CA THR A 228 20.45 -21.97 -15.85
C THR A 228 19.04 -21.61 -15.39
N GLN A 229 18.17 -21.18 -16.31
CA GLN A 229 16.79 -20.86 -15.95
C GLN A 229 15.99 -22.15 -15.74
N VAL A 230 15.22 -22.20 -14.65
CA VAL A 230 14.34 -23.31 -14.29
C VAL A 230 12.94 -22.79 -13.96
N PRO A 231 11.87 -23.58 -14.19
CA PRO A 231 10.50 -23.15 -13.94
C PRO A 231 10.11 -23.14 -12.46
N LYS A 232 10.80 -23.94 -11.63
CA LYS A 232 10.65 -23.98 -10.18
C LYS A 232 12.02 -24.01 -9.51
N PRO A 233 12.16 -23.42 -8.31
CA PRO A 233 13.38 -23.55 -7.53
C PRO A 233 13.69 -25.03 -7.25
N PRO A 234 14.97 -25.46 -7.27
CA PRO A 234 15.34 -26.79 -6.81
C PRO A 234 15.05 -26.94 -5.30
N GLY A 235 14.91 -28.16 -4.80
CA GLY A 235 14.73 -28.44 -3.36
C GLY A 235 13.29 -28.48 -2.86
N GLY A 236 12.31 -27.93 -3.61
CA GLY A 236 10.87 -27.98 -3.28
C GLY A 236 10.12 -29.12 -4.00
N GLU A 237 9.37 -29.91 -3.24
CA GLU A 237 8.45 -30.99 -3.65
C GLU A 237 9.03 -32.07 -4.59
N GLY A 238 9.73 -33.00 -3.94
CA GLY A 238 10.39 -34.18 -4.48
C GLY A 238 11.49 -34.56 -3.49
N PRO A 239 11.97 -35.80 -3.43
CA PRO A 239 12.86 -36.21 -2.36
C PRO A 239 14.26 -35.58 -2.50
N ALA A 240 14.41 -34.34 -2.04
CA ALA A 240 15.68 -33.81 -1.52
C ALA A 240 16.17 -34.69 -0.35
N SER A 241 15.25 -35.43 0.29
CA SER A 241 15.57 -36.54 1.20
C SER A 241 16.25 -37.74 0.55
N ARG A 242 16.33 -37.85 -0.80
CA ARG A 242 17.03 -38.96 -1.49
C ARG A 242 18.39 -38.58 -2.09
N THR A 243 18.70 -37.29 -2.33
CA THR A 243 19.99 -36.89 -2.95
C THR A 243 21.02 -36.33 -1.97
N GLY A 244 20.58 -35.80 -0.82
CA GLY A 244 21.48 -35.19 0.18
C GLY A 244 22.17 -33.90 -0.31
N GLU A 245 21.69 -33.27 -1.38
CA GLU A 245 22.26 -32.04 -1.92
C GLU A 245 21.70 -30.80 -1.21
N ILE A 246 22.59 -29.94 -0.70
CA ILE A 246 22.23 -28.67 -0.06
C ILE A 246 22.23 -27.55 -1.11
N TRP A 247 21.11 -26.84 -1.21
CA TRP A 247 20.93 -25.68 -2.08
C TRP A 247 20.80 -24.40 -1.25
N LEU A 248 21.52 -23.35 -1.68
CA LEU A 248 21.48 -22.01 -1.13
C LEU A 248 20.61 -21.15 -2.03
N HIS A 249 19.51 -20.60 -1.51
CA HIS A 249 18.55 -19.79 -2.25
C HIS A 249 18.74 -18.31 -1.91
N GLU A 250 18.94 -17.47 -2.92
CA GLU A 250 19.22 -16.03 -2.77
C GLU A 250 18.22 -15.21 -3.59
N ILE A 251 17.99 -13.95 -3.20
CA ILE A 251 17.22 -13.01 -4.01
C ILE A 251 17.92 -12.81 -5.36
N LYS A 252 17.16 -12.85 -6.45
CA LYS A 252 17.68 -12.45 -7.75
C LYS A 252 17.57 -10.93 -7.87
N PHE A 253 18.72 -10.28 -7.96
CA PHE A 253 18.78 -8.87 -8.26
C PHE A 253 18.50 -8.56 -9.74
N ASP A 254 18.15 -7.30 -9.97
CA ASP A 254 17.86 -6.75 -11.29
C ASP A 254 18.89 -5.67 -11.65
N GLY A 255 20.10 -6.11 -12.00
CA GLY A 255 21.23 -5.22 -12.28
C GLY A 255 22.28 -5.77 -13.25
N TYR A 256 23.50 -5.23 -13.14
CA TYR A 256 24.64 -5.63 -13.98
C TYR A 256 25.61 -6.52 -13.21
N ARG A 257 25.75 -7.77 -13.65
CA ARG A 257 26.77 -8.71 -13.17
C ARG A 257 28.17 -8.13 -13.38
N THR A 258 28.90 -7.98 -12.27
CA THR A 258 30.21 -7.31 -12.20
C THR A 258 31.13 -8.05 -11.23
N THR A 259 32.37 -8.33 -11.64
CA THR A 259 33.43 -8.81 -10.76
C THR A 259 34.31 -7.65 -10.30
N ALA A 260 34.58 -7.58 -8.99
CA ALA A 260 35.52 -6.64 -8.42
C ALA A 260 36.90 -7.30 -8.30
N HIS A 261 37.87 -6.77 -9.04
CA HIS A 261 39.27 -7.19 -9.01
C HIS A 261 40.04 -6.18 -8.16
N LEU A 262 40.52 -6.62 -7.01
CA LEU A 262 41.35 -5.86 -6.09
C LEU A 262 42.79 -6.35 -6.22
N ALA A 263 43.72 -5.42 -6.44
CA ALA A 263 45.15 -5.70 -6.51
C ALA A 263 45.94 -4.52 -5.92
N ASP A 264 46.66 -4.75 -4.83
CA ASP A 264 47.50 -3.76 -4.15
C ASP A 264 46.80 -2.38 -3.95
N GLY A 265 45.54 -2.42 -3.50
CA GLY A 265 44.73 -1.22 -3.25
C GLY A 265 44.08 -0.59 -4.50
N ALA A 266 44.38 -1.07 -5.71
CA ALA A 266 43.67 -0.69 -6.93
C ALA A 266 42.42 -1.57 -7.14
N VAL A 267 41.32 -0.96 -7.58
CA VAL A 267 40.04 -1.63 -7.80
C VAL A 267 39.66 -1.52 -9.27
N LYS A 268 39.32 -2.65 -9.89
CA LYS A 268 38.68 -2.70 -11.21
C LYS A 268 37.34 -3.42 -11.12
N LEU A 269 36.29 -2.77 -11.60
CA LEU A 269 34.94 -3.33 -11.70
C LEU A 269 34.69 -3.78 -13.14
N ILE A 270 34.78 -5.09 -13.35
CA ILE A 270 34.73 -5.72 -14.67
C ILE A 270 33.33 -6.29 -14.90
N THR A 271 32.64 -5.82 -15.94
CA THR A 271 31.32 -6.35 -16.31
C THR A 271 31.40 -7.80 -16.76
N ARG A 272 30.25 -8.49 -16.82
CA ARG A 272 30.12 -9.83 -17.40
C ARG A 272 30.80 -10.01 -18.77
N ALA A 273 30.84 -8.97 -19.60
CA ALA A 273 31.45 -9.01 -20.93
C ALA A 273 32.98 -8.79 -20.92
N GLY A 274 33.59 -8.59 -19.76
CA GLY A 274 35.01 -8.31 -19.60
C GLY A 274 35.37 -6.82 -19.74
N LEU A 275 34.40 -5.91 -19.79
CA LEU A 275 34.65 -4.48 -19.89
C LEU A 275 34.91 -3.86 -18.51
N ASP A 276 35.95 -3.03 -18.40
CA ASP A 276 36.24 -2.23 -17.21
C ASP A 276 35.29 -1.03 -17.13
N TRP A 277 34.34 -1.06 -16.20
CA TRP A 277 33.36 0.00 -15.96
C TRP A 277 33.63 0.79 -14.67
N THR A 278 34.84 0.67 -14.12
CA THR A 278 35.22 1.34 -12.86
C THR A 278 34.86 2.82 -12.84
N ARG A 279 35.18 3.57 -13.90
CA ARG A 279 34.84 5.00 -14.00
C ARG A 279 33.35 5.26 -14.16
N ARG A 280 32.62 4.36 -14.82
CA ARG A 280 31.19 4.51 -15.09
C ARG A 280 30.33 4.28 -13.83
N TYR A 281 30.86 3.52 -12.87
CA TYR A 281 30.22 3.25 -11.59
C TYR A 281 30.44 4.34 -10.52
N GLY A 282 31.05 5.48 -10.88
CA GLY A 282 31.14 6.63 -9.97
C GLY A 282 32.05 6.37 -8.77
N ASP A 283 31.51 6.57 -7.57
CA ASP A 283 32.27 6.44 -6.31
C ASP A 283 32.31 5.01 -5.74
N LEU A 284 31.51 4.09 -6.29
CA LEU A 284 31.43 2.69 -5.84
C LEU A 284 32.80 1.99 -5.69
N PRO A 285 33.79 2.16 -6.59
CA PRO A 285 35.12 1.57 -6.40
C PRO A 285 35.82 1.98 -5.09
N LEU A 286 35.53 3.17 -4.56
CA LEU A 286 36.13 3.66 -3.31
C LEU A 286 35.69 2.84 -2.09
N ALA A 287 34.50 2.23 -2.14
CA ALA A 287 34.01 1.38 -1.06
C ALA A 287 34.87 0.12 -0.88
N PHE A 288 35.50 -0.39 -1.95
CA PHE A 288 36.33 -1.59 -1.92
C PHE A 288 37.70 -1.36 -1.28
N ALA A 289 38.19 -0.11 -1.25
CA ALA A 289 39.49 0.23 -0.66
C ALA A 289 39.58 -0.05 0.85
N ARG A 290 38.43 -0.22 1.52
CA ARG A 290 38.34 -0.50 2.96
C ARG A 290 38.38 -1.99 3.30
N LEU A 291 38.39 -2.87 2.31
CA LEU A 291 38.41 -4.32 2.54
C LEU A 291 39.79 -4.76 3.07
N PRO A 292 39.84 -5.64 4.08
CA PRO A 292 41.08 -6.07 4.71
C PRO A 292 41.79 -7.18 3.91
N CYS A 293 42.12 -6.91 2.65
CA CYS A 293 42.87 -7.81 1.76
C CYS A 293 43.87 -7.03 0.88
N ARG A 294 44.91 -7.73 0.41
CA ARG A 294 45.84 -7.21 -0.61
C ARG A 294 45.26 -7.42 -2.00
N ASP A 295 44.84 -8.65 -2.28
CA ASP A 295 44.32 -9.09 -3.56
C ASP A 295 43.03 -9.86 -3.38
N ALA A 296 41.99 -9.56 -4.18
CA ALA A 296 40.76 -10.32 -4.18
C ALA A 296 40.05 -10.29 -5.54
N ILE A 297 39.31 -11.35 -5.84
CA ILE A 297 38.31 -11.34 -6.93
C ILE A 297 36.97 -11.71 -6.32
N ILE A 298 36.07 -10.72 -6.25
CA ILE A 298 34.74 -10.84 -5.66
C ILE A 298 33.71 -10.78 -6.78
N ASP A 299 32.80 -11.74 -6.81
CA ASP A 299 31.76 -11.80 -7.82
C ASP A 299 30.42 -11.29 -7.24
N GLY A 300 29.71 -10.45 -8.00
CA GLY A 300 28.54 -9.75 -7.49
C GLY A 300 27.71 -9.03 -8.55
N GLU A 301 26.73 -8.25 -8.10
CA GLU A 301 25.79 -7.55 -8.97
C GLU A 301 25.67 -6.09 -8.56
N VAL A 302 25.84 -5.18 -9.52
CA VAL A 302 25.64 -3.74 -9.32
C VAL A 302 24.18 -3.40 -9.59
N VAL A 303 23.52 -2.75 -8.64
CA VAL A 303 22.10 -2.39 -8.68
C VAL A 303 21.87 -0.93 -8.27
N ALA A 304 20.68 -0.43 -8.59
CA ALA A 304 20.10 0.75 -7.97
C ALA A 304 18.79 0.35 -7.29
N LEU A 305 18.54 0.89 -6.08
CA LEU A 305 17.40 0.53 -5.24
C LEU A 305 16.30 1.60 -5.30
N ASP A 306 15.03 1.19 -5.23
CA ASP A 306 13.90 2.09 -5.02
C ASP A 306 13.75 2.50 -3.55
N ALA A 307 12.77 3.36 -3.23
CA ALA A 307 12.53 3.85 -1.86
C ALA A 307 12.18 2.74 -0.84
N ARG A 308 11.86 1.52 -1.31
CA ARG A 308 11.58 0.33 -0.48
C ARG A 308 12.79 -0.60 -0.41
N GLY A 309 13.94 -0.20 -0.94
CA GLY A 309 15.16 -1.01 -0.98
C GLY A 309 15.15 -2.11 -2.06
N ILE A 310 14.22 -2.07 -3.02
CA ILE A 310 14.12 -3.11 -4.06
C ILE A 310 14.91 -2.70 -5.31
N SER A 311 15.73 -3.61 -5.85
CA SER A 311 16.50 -3.34 -7.07
C SER A 311 15.62 -3.16 -8.30
N ARG A 312 15.87 -2.11 -9.10
CA ARG A 312 15.16 -1.85 -10.38
C ARG A 312 16.15 -1.56 -11.50
N PHE A 313 16.03 -2.30 -12.61
CA PHE A 313 16.91 -2.08 -13.77
C PHE A 313 16.79 -0.68 -14.38
N ALA A 314 15.58 -0.10 -14.42
CA ALA A 314 15.37 1.24 -14.96
C ALA A 314 16.13 2.31 -14.15
N LEU A 315 16.10 2.23 -12.82
CA LEU A 315 16.84 3.14 -11.93
C LEU A 315 18.36 3.00 -12.11
N LEU A 316 18.84 1.78 -12.38
CA LEU A 316 20.25 1.54 -12.67
C LEU A 316 20.67 2.21 -13.99
N GLN A 317 19.84 2.12 -15.03
CA GLN A 317 20.12 2.78 -16.31
C GLN A 317 20.12 4.30 -16.18
N GLU A 318 19.18 4.85 -15.42
CA GLU A 318 19.09 6.28 -15.10
C GLU A 318 20.31 6.77 -14.33
N ALA A 319 20.68 6.10 -13.23
CA ALA A 319 21.86 6.45 -12.45
C ALA A 319 23.14 6.45 -13.31
N LEU A 320 23.30 5.47 -14.20
CA LEU A 320 24.46 5.41 -15.11
C LEU A 320 24.44 6.47 -16.21
N ALA A 321 23.28 6.99 -16.60
CA ALA A 321 23.14 8.06 -17.57
C ALA A 321 23.43 9.44 -16.96
N GLU A 322 23.02 9.66 -15.71
CA GLU A 322 23.23 10.91 -14.97
C GLU A 322 24.64 11.06 -14.38
N GLY A 323 25.42 9.97 -14.39
CA GLY A 323 26.68 9.88 -13.65
C GLY A 323 26.42 9.35 -12.24
N ALA A 324 26.63 8.04 -12.07
CA ALA A 324 26.16 7.18 -10.96
C ALA A 324 26.11 7.78 -9.54
N GLY A 325 27.01 8.70 -9.19
CA GLY A 325 27.13 9.25 -7.85
C GLY A 325 27.23 8.15 -6.80
N ASN A 326 26.53 8.32 -5.69
CA ASN A 326 26.43 7.37 -4.56
C ASN A 326 25.17 6.48 -4.60
N LYS A 327 24.45 6.43 -5.74
CA LYS A 327 23.16 5.73 -5.88
C LYS A 327 23.30 4.21 -6.12
N LEU A 328 24.51 3.71 -6.32
CA LEU A 328 24.77 2.32 -6.71
C LEU A 328 25.19 1.45 -5.53
N HIS A 329 24.68 0.22 -5.51
CA HIS A 329 25.07 -0.80 -4.55
C HIS A 329 25.66 -2.01 -5.26
N PHE A 330 26.65 -2.67 -4.64
CA PHE A 330 27.24 -3.92 -5.08
C PHE A 330 26.86 -5.05 -4.11
N TYR A 331 26.03 -5.98 -4.58
CA TYR A 331 25.71 -7.20 -3.84
C TYR A 331 26.72 -8.30 -4.18
N ALA A 332 27.64 -8.54 -3.26
CA ALA A 332 28.69 -9.55 -3.34
C ALA A 332 28.15 -10.93 -2.95
N PHE A 333 28.44 -11.97 -3.73
CA PHE A 333 27.86 -13.29 -3.50
C PHE A 333 28.74 -14.49 -3.82
N ASP A 334 29.98 -14.27 -4.26
CA ASP A 334 31.01 -15.32 -4.34
C ASP A 334 32.42 -14.70 -4.22
N LEU A 335 33.37 -15.48 -3.73
CA LEU A 335 34.78 -15.08 -3.56
C LEU A 335 35.68 -16.09 -4.29
N LEU A 336 36.31 -15.63 -5.38
CA LEU A 336 37.03 -16.50 -6.32
C LEU A 336 38.54 -16.54 -6.05
N TYR A 337 39.09 -15.47 -5.49
CA TYR A 337 40.50 -15.35 -5.17
C TYR A 337 40.69 -14.48 -3.92
N LEU A 338 41.66 -14.82 -3.08
CA LEU A 338 42.06 -14.01 -1.93
C LEU A 338 43.55 -14.21 -1.59
N ASP A 339 44.32 -13.13 -1.59
CA ASP A 339 45.69 -13.04 -1.04
C ASP A 339 46.63 -14.22 -1.38
N GLY A 340 46.79 -14.53 -2.67
CA GLY A 340 47.68 -15.61 -3.10
C GLY A 340 47.01 -16.97 -3.30
N TRP A 341 45.70 -17.07 -3.09
CA TRP A 341 44.96 -18.33 -3.16
C TRP A 341 43.81 -18.27 -4.16
N ASP A 342 43.83 -19.18 -5.12
CA ASP A 342 42.70 -19.50 -5.98
C ASP A 342 41.70 -20.35 -5.20
N LEU A 343 40.47 -19.84 -5.09
CA LEU A 343 39.38 -20.46 -4.35
C LEU A 343 38.35 -21.12 -5.28
N THR A 344 38.51 -21.05 -6.60
CA THR A 344 37.52 -21.55 -7.58
C THR A 344 37.24 -23.05 -7.42
N LYS A 345 38.20 -23.83 -6.90
CA LYS A 345 38.04 -25.25 -6.61
C LYS A 345 37.54 -25.56 -5.19
N ALA A 346 37.38 -24.56 -4.34
CA ALA A 346 36.77 -24.72 -3.02
C ALA A 346 35.24 -24.78 -3.12
N PRO A 347 34.51 -25.44 -2.19
CA PRO A 347 33.04 -25.45 -2.18
C PRO A 347 32.41 -24.07 -1.94
N LEU A 348 31.32 -23.73 -2.65
CA LEU A 348 30.63 -22.45 -2.57
C LEU A 348 30.31 -22.01 -1.13
N GLY A 349 29.72 -22.88 -0.30
CA GLY A 349 29.38 -22.53 1.08
C GLY A 349 30.60 -22.09 1.90
N ARG A 350 31.79 -22.64 1.60
CA ARG A 350 33.05 -22.23 2.23
C ARG A 350 33.55 -20.88 1.70
N ARG A 351 33.41 -20.63 0.39
CA ARG A 351 33.73 -19.34 -0.23
C ARG A 351 32.82 -18.23 0.30
N ASN A 352 31.52 -18.48 0.41
CA ASN A 352 30.54 -17.54 0.98
C ASN A 352 30.81 -17.22 2.45
N ALA A 353 31.15 -18.22 3.26
CA ALA A 353 31.54 -17.98 4.66
C ALA A 353 32.80 -17.10 4.77
N LEU A 354 33.80 -17.31 3.89
CA LEU A 354 35.00 -16.47 3.85
C LEU A 354 34.71 -15.07 3.29
N LEU A 355 33.81 -14.94 2.31
CA LEU A 355 33.33 -13.66 1.80
C LEU A 355 32.62 -12.85 2.90
N SER A 356 31.71 -13.48 3.64
CA SER A 356 31.02 -12.85 4.77
C SER A 356 32.03 -12.34 5.82
N GLN A 357 33.08 -13.11 6.14
CA GLN A 357 34.16 -12.66 7.01
C GLN A 357 34.93 -11.46 6.43
N LEU A 358 35.26 -11.48 5.13
CA LEU A 358 35.93 -10.37 4.45
C LEU A 358 35.11 -9.08 4.51
N LEU A 359 33.78 -9.18 4.44
CA LEU A 359 32.85 -8.04 4.44
C LEU A 359 32.37 -7.63 5.85
N SER A 360 32.63 -8.42 6.89
CA SER A 360 32.09 -8.22 8.25
C SER A 360 32.42 -6.87 8.91
N GLY A 361 33.47 -6.19 8.46
CA GLY A 361 33.83 -4.85 8.94
C GLY A 361 33.06 -3.69 8.28
N LEU A 362 32.18 -3.99 7.32
CA LEU A 362 31.35 -2.99 6.64
C LEU A 362 30.02 -2.81 7.39
N GLY A 363 29.61 -1.55 7.57
CA GLY A 363 28.32 -1.24 8.19
C GLY A 363 27.12 -1.47 7.26
N ALA A 364 25.92 -1.56 7.81
CA ALA A 364 24.68 -1.77 7.05
C ALA A 364 24.42 -0.73 5.94
N ASN A 365 24.97 0.49 6.08
CA ASN A 365 24.86 1.57 5.08
C ASN A 365 25.96 1.53 4.00
N SER A 366 26.77 0.46 3.95
CA SER A 366 27.82 0.30 2.95
C SER A 366 27.24 0.18 1.53
N ALA A 367 27.93 0.75 0.54
CA ALA A 367 27.59 0.51 -0.86
C ALA A 367 27.87 -0.96 -1.27
N ILE A 368 28.72 -1.67 -0.53
CA ILE A 368 28.98 -3.11 -0.69
C ILE A 368 28.14 -3.88 0.34
N GLN A 369 27.31 -4.78 -0.14
CA GLN A 369 26.41 -5.63 0.65
C GLN A 369 26.71 -7.10 0.37
N PHE A 370 26.56 -7.96 1.39
CA PHE A 370 26.60 -9.40 1.20
C PHE A 370 25.21 -9.88 0.73
N SER A 371 25.15 -10.69 -0.32
CA SER A 371 23.91 -11.35 -0.75
C SER A 371 23.67 -12.57 0.13
N ASP A 372 22.78 -12.42 1.11
CA ASP A 372 22.46 -13.51 2.02
C ASP A 372 21.59 -14.59 1.35
N HIS A 373 21.57 -15.77 1.95
CA HIS A 373 20.89 -16.95 1.40
C HIS A 373 20.10 -17.71 2.46
N VAL A 374 19.06 -18.40 2.00
CA VAL A 374 18.27 -19.34 2.78
C VAL A 374 18.64 -20.77 2.36
N GLU A 375 18.93 -21.63 3.33
CA GLU A 375 19.02 -23.08 3.11
C GLU A 375 17.62 -23.70 3.26
N GLY A 376 17.22 -24.58 2.35
CA GLY A 376 15.96 -25.34 2.47
C GLY A 376 14.90 -24.97 1.43
N ASP A 377 13.74 -24.47 1.88
CA ASP A 377 12.54 -24.32 1.03
C ASP A 377 12.64 -23.13 0.06
N GLY A 378 13.31 -23.37 -1.07
CA GLY A 378 13.39 -22.40 -2.16
C GLY A 378 12.04 -22.01 -2.77
N GLN A 379 10.99 -22.84 -2.63
CA GLN A 379 9.65 -22.51 -3.14
C GLN A 379 9.01 -21.42 -2.28
N ALA A 380 9.11 -21.52 -0.95
CA ALA A 380 8.63 -20.47 -0.04
C ALA A 380 9.33 -19.12 -0.29
N LEU A 381 10.66 -19.12 -0.47
CA LEU A 381 11.39 -17.88 -0.79
C LEU A 381 10.96 -17.30 -2.14
N TYR A 382 10.70 -18.15 -3.14
CA TYR A 382 10.22 -17.71 -4.45
C TYR A 382 8.82 -17.10 -4.38
N ASP A 383 7.91 -17.68 -3.60
CA ASP A 383 6.55 -17.17 -3.43
C ASP A 383 6.58 -15.78 -2.75
N GLN A 384 7.36 -15.63 -1.67
CA GLN A 384 7.60 -14.34 -1.01
C GLN A 384 8.23 -13.31 -1.96
N ALA A 385 9.27 -13.69 -2.71
CA ALA A 385 9.91 -12.81 -3.69
C ALA A 385 8.92 -12.35 -4.78
N SER A 386 7.96 -13.21 -5.14
CA SER A 386 6.92 -12.88 -6.12
C SER A 386 5.88 -11.91 -5.56
N GLU A 387 5.44 -12.10 -4.31
CA GLU A 387 4.50 -11.19 -3.63
C GLU A 387 5.09 -9.80 -3.44
N MET A 388 6.39 -9.71 -3.13
CA MET A 388 7.12 -8.45 -2.97
C MET A 388 7.46 -7.75 -4.30
N GLY A 389 7.15 -8.37 -5.44
CA GLY A 389 7.46 -7.83 -6.77
C GLY A 389 8.97 -7.73 -7.05
N LEU A 390 9.75 -8.67 -6.51
CA LEU A 390 11.17 -8.85 -6.84
C LEU A 390 11.31 -9.53 -8.22
N GLU A 391 12.51 -9.56 -8.77
CA GLU A 391 12.77 -10.16 -10.10
C GLU A 391 12.81 -11.71 -10.05
N GLY A 392 12.94 -12.29 -8.85
CA GLY A 392 12.88 -13.73 -8.60
C GLY A 392 13.94 -14.18 -7.59
N ILE A 393 14.37 -15.43 -7.71
CA ILE A 393 15.44 -16.01 -6.89
C ILE A 393 16.49 -16.72 -7.75
N VAL A 394 17.70 -16.84 -7.21
CA VAL A 394 18.74 -17.74 -7.72
C VAL A 394 19.00 -18.85 -6.71
N SER A 395 19.46 -20.01 -7.18
CA SER A 395 19.73 -21.15 -6.31
C SER A 395 21.06 -21.77 -6.70
N LYS A 396 21.95 -21.93 -5.72
CA LYS A 396 23.31 -22.44 -5.94
C LYS A 396 23.56 -23.65 -5.06
N ARG A 397 24.19 -24.71 -5.60
CA ARG A 397 24.51 -25.90 -4.82
C ARG A 397 25.70 -25.61 -3.88
N ALA A 398 25.51 -25.77 -2.58
CA ALA A 398 26.47 -25.37 -1.54
C ALA A 398 27.86 -26.02 -1.70
N THR A 399 27.90 -27.25 -2.19
CA THR A 399 29.13 -28.03 -2.39
C THR A 399 29.80 -27.81 -3.75
N ALA A 400 29.22 -26.99 -4.64
CA ALA A 400 29.74 -26.80 -5.98
C ALA A 400 31.02 -25.96 -6.00
N ILE A 401 31.99 -26.39 -6.82
CA ILE A 401 33.12 -25.56 -7.24
C ILE A 401 32.64 -24.51 -8.24
N TYR A 402 33.40 -23.42 -8.37
CA TYR A 402 33.15 -22.40 -9.39
C TYR A 402 33.54 -22.95 -10.77
N GLN A 403 32.65 -22.79 -11.75
CA GLN A 403 32.88 -23.26 -13.12
C GLN A 403 32.44 -22.19 -14.10
N SER A 404 33.38 -21.67 -14.88
CA SER A 404 33.09 -20.74 -15.96
C SER A 404 32.12 -21.33 -16.98
N GLY A 405 31.21 -20.50 -17.48
CA GLY A 405 30.15 -20.93 -18.40
C GLY A 405 28.87 -21.38 -17.69
N ARG A 406 27.92 -21.89 -18.48
CA ARG A 406 26.58 -22.24 -17.98
C ARG A 406 26.61 -23.57 -17.24
N THR A 407 26.06 -23.59 -16.03
CA THR A 407 26.07 -24.77 -15.15
C THR A 407 24.66 -25.09 -14.65
N LYS A 408 24.46 -26.34 -14.20
CA LYS A 408 23.23 -26.74 -13.49
C LYS A 408 23.34 -26.54 -11.98
N THR A 409 24.53 -26.26 -11.46
CA THR A 409 24.80 -26.01 -10.04
C THR A 409 24.44 -24.59 -9.60
N TRP A 410 24.09 -23.74 -10.55
CA TRP A 410 23.51 -22.43 -10.33
C TRP A 410 22.30 -22.26 -11.24
N THR A 411 21.12 -22.12 -10.65
CA THR A 411 19.86 -21.95 -11.35
C THR A 411 19.19 -20.62 -11.00
N LYS A 412 18.23 -20.19 -11.83
CA LYS A 412 17.41 -19.00 -11.58
C LYS A 412 15.93 -19.28 -11.87
N THR A 413 15.07 -18.79 -10.99
CA THR A 413 13.61 -18.83 -11.11
C THR A 413 13.09 -17.40 -11.06
N LYS A 414 12.40 -16.95 -12.11
CA LYS A 414 11.90 -15.57 -12.19
C LYS A 414 10.53 -15.45 -11.56
N ALA A 415 10.34 -14.47 -10.69
CA ALA A 415 9.05 -14.16 -10.07
C ALA A 415 8.04 -13.67 -11.11
N LEU A 416 6.75 -13.93 -10.85
CA LEU A 416 5.65 -13.40 -11.66
C LEU A 416 5.35 -11.97 -11.19
N LYS A 417 5.21 -11.03 -12.13
CA LYS A 417 4.67 -9.69 -11.91
C LYS A 417 3.19 -9.78 -11.58
N THR A 418 2.63 -8.74 -10.97
CA THR A 418 1.20 -8.62 -10.66
C THR A 418 0.58 -7.41 -11.37
N GLY A 419 -0.73 -7.45 -11.62
CA GLY A 419 -1.48 -6.32 -12.17
C GLY A 419 -2.96 -6.62 -12.30
N ASP A 420 -3.75 -5.55 -12.46
CA ASP A 420 -5.21 -5.62 -12.54
C ASP A 420 -5.66 -5.42 -13.97
N PHE A 421 -6.54 -6.30 -14.42
CA PHE A 421 -6.99 -6.31 -15.81
C PHE A 421 -8.50 -6.51 -15.89
N VAL A 422 -9.13 -5.79 -16.81
CA VAL A 422 -10.55 -5.90 -17.05
C VAL A 422 -10.83 -7.21 -17.79
N ILE A 423 -11.87 -7.94 -17.36
CA ILE A 423 -12.33 -9.15 -18.03
C ILE A 423 -13.15 -8.72 -19.25
N ALA A 424 -12.61 -9.00 -20.43
CA ALA A 424 -13.21 -8.66 -21.72
C ALA A 424 -14.01 -9.82 -22.34
N GLY A 425 -13.76 -11.05 -21.91
CA GLY A 425 -14.45 -12.23 -22.43
C GLY A 425 -14.07 -13.49 -21.68
N TYR A 426 -14.65 -14.61 -22.10
CA TYR A 426 -14.27 -15.93 -21.61
C TYR A 426 -14.44 -17.02 -22.67
N THR A 427 -13.71 -18.12 -22.52
CA THR A 427 -13.91 -19.35 -23.30
C THR A 427 -14.43 -20.45 -22.40
N THR A 428 -15.12 -21.44 -22.97
CA THR A 428 -15.57 -22.64 -22.27
C THR A 428 -15.00 -23.88 -22.95
N SER A 429 -14.87 -24.98 -22.22
CA SER A 429 -14.49 -26.26 -22.81
C SER A 429 -15.12 -27.44 -22.05
N ALA A 430 -15.37 -28.53 -22.77
CA ALA A 430 -15.87 -29.76 -22.16
C ALA A 430 -14.86 -30.36 -21.16
N ALA A 431 -13.55 -30.22 -21.43
CA ALA A 431 -12.49 -30.69 -20.55
C ALA A 431 -12.39 -29.91 -19.23
N ALA A 432 -12.80 -28.64 -19.23
CA ALA A 432 -12.84 -27.80 -18.02
C ALA A 432 -14.22 -27.81 -17.33
N GLU A 433 -15.18 -28.58 -17.85
CA GLU A 433 -16.57 -28.63 -17.36
C GLU A 433 -17.20 -27.24 -17.14
N GLY A 434 -16.84 -26.26 -17.97
CA GLY A 434 -17.23 -24.86 -17.77
C GLY A 434 -16.20 -23.87 -18.30
N LEU A 435 -15.84 -22.89 -17.48
CA LEU A 435 -14.88 -21.82 -17.80
C LEU A 435 -13.50 -22.40 -18.11
N ALA A 436 -12.97 -22.14 -19.31
CA ALA A 436 -11.65 -22.58 -19.74
C ALA A 436 -10.59 -21.47 -19.65
N ALA A 437 -10.93 -20.24 -20.04
CA ALA A 437 -10.04 -19.09 -19.89
C ALA A 437 -10.82 -17.77 -19.84
N LEU A 438 -10.23 -16.75 -19.22
CA LEU A 438 -10.69 -15.36 -19.29
C LEU A 438 -9.86 -14.59 -20.31
N GLY A 439 -10.52 -13.80 -21.14
CA GLY A 439 -9.89 -12.77 -21.97
C GLY A 439 -9.71 -11.50 -21.16
N LEU A 440 -8.48 -10.97 -21.15
CA LEU A 440 -8.09 -9.80 -20.37
C LEU A 440 -7.93 -8.58 -21.28
N GLY A 441 -8.24 -7.40 -20.75
CA GLY A 441 -8.09 -6.13 -21.43
C GLY A 441 -7.71 -4.99 -20.49
N GLU A 442 -7.29 -3.89 -21.09
CA GLU A 442 -6.86 -2.66 -20.42
C GLU A 442 -7.37 -1.49 -21.25
N PHE A 443 -7.93 -0.46 -20.61
CA PHE A 443 -8.42 0.71 -21.32
C PHE A 443 -7.27 1.65 -21.69
N GLU A 444 -7.25 2.09 -22.94
CA GLU A 444 -6.29 3.05 -23.49
C GLU A 444 -7.08 4.03 -24.36
N ASP A 445 -6.99 5.33 -24.04
CA ASP A 445 -7.76 6.40 -24.70
C ASP A 445 -9.28 6.15 -24.83
N GLY A 446 -9.84 5.42 -23.87
CA GLY A 446 -11.27 5.08 -23.83
C GLY A 446 -11.67 3.86 -24.67
N GLU A 447 -10.75 3.27 -25.42
CA GLU A 447 -10.95 1.99 -26.08
C GLU A 447 -10.36 0.85 -25.24
N LEU A 448 -11.01 -0.29 -25.27
CA LEU A 448 -10.54 -1.48 -24.56
C LEU A 448 -9.58 -2.24 -25.45
N HIS A 449 -8.34 -2.41 -25.02
CA HIS A 449 -7.32 -3.18 -25.75
C HIS A 449 -7.13 -4.55 -25.14
N TYR A 450 -7.02 -5.58 -25.98
CA TYR A 450 -6.77 -6.95 -25.56
C TYR A 450 -5.36 -7.11 -25.01
N ARG A 451 -5.22 -7.80 -23.86
CA ARG A 451 -3.95 -8.05 -23.19
C ARG A 451 -3.64 -9.55 -23.04
N GLY A 452 -4.40 -10.43 -23.69
CA GLY A 452 -4.17 -11.87 -23.67
C GLY A 452 -5.25 -12.65 -22.91
N LYS A 453 -5.06 -13.97 -22.79
CA LYS A 453 -5.97 -14.86 -22.06
C LYS A 453 -5.29 -15.53 -20.88
N VAL A 454 -6.06 -15.79 -19.82
CA VAL A 454 -5.62 -16.51 -18.62
C VAL A 454 -6.50 -17.74 -18.42
N GLY A 455 -5.87 -18.92 -18.44
CA GLY A 455 -6.55 -20.22 -18.30
C GLY A 455 -6.21 -20.98 -17.02
N THR A 456 -5.52 -20.34 -16.07
CA THR A 456 -5.04 -20.97 -14.83
C THR A 456 -5.30 -20.06 -13.64
N GLY A 457 -5.37 -20.64 -12.43
CA GLY A 457 -5.50 -19.87 -11.17
C GLY A 457 -6.91 -19.78 -10.59
N PHE A 458 -7.91 -20.41 -11.22
CA PHE A 458 -9.24 -20.59 -10.65
C PHE A 458 -9.49 -22.09 -10.39
N ASP A 459 -10.09 -22.41 -9.23
CA ASP A 459 -10.62 -23.75 -8.93
C ASP A 459 -12.04 -23.93 -9.52
N ALA A 460 -12.62 -25.13 -9.40
CA ALA A 460 -13.93 -25.43 -9.98
C ALA A 460 -15.07 -24.55 -9.41
N ALA A 461 -15.02 -24.23 -8.11
CA ALA A 461 -15.99 -23.36 -7.46
C ALA A 461 -15.89 -21.92 -8.00
N THR A 462 -14.67 -21.39 -8.10
CA THR A 462 -14.37 -20.06 -8.63
C THR A 462 -14.76 -19.95 -10.09
N ALA A 463 -14.43 -20.96 -10.91
CA ALA A 463 -14.81 -21.04 -12.32
C ALA A 463 -16.33 -20.96 -12.51
N THR A 464 -17.09 -21.71 -11.69
CA THR A 464 -18.56 -21.70 -11.69
C THR A 464 -19.11 -20.32 -11.30
N ALA A 465 -18.60 -19.73 -10.23
CA ALA A 465 -19.03 -18.40 -9.77
C ALA A 465 -18.71 -17.29 -10.79
N LEU A 466 -17.53 -17.34 -11.41
CA LEU A 466 -17.14 -16.42 -12.48
C LEU A 466 -18.08 -16.53 -13.68
N LEU A 467 -18.37 -17.75 -14.14
CA LEU A 467 -19.25 -17.97 -15.28
C LEU A 467 -20.65 -17.41 -15.02
N ALA A 468 -21.21 -17.65 -13.83
CA ALA A 468 -22.52 -17.12 -13.42
C ALA A 468 -22.56 -15.58 -13.42
N ARG A 469 -21.45 -14.91 -13.04
CA ARG A 469 -21.34 -13.44 -13.10
C ARG A 469 -21.11 -12.91 -14.52
N LEU A 470 -20.42 -13.66 -15.38
CA LEU A 470 -20.03 -13.24 -16.73
C LEU A 470 -21.11 -13.48 -17.80
N GLU A 471 -21.90 -14.53 -17.69
CA GLU A 471 -22.94 -14.85 -18.68
C GLU A 471 -23.95 -13.71 -18.94
N PRO A 472 -24.50 -13.05 -17.91
CA PRO A 472 -25.41 -11.92 -18.10
C PRO A 472 -24.76 -10.75 -18.87
N LEU A 473 -23.43 -10.64 -18.80
CA LEU A 473 -22.67 -9.54 -19.40
C LEU A 473 -22.36 -9.74 -20.89
N ARG A 474 -22.76 -10.86 -21.50
CA ARG A 474 -22.61 -11.10 -22.95
C ARG A 474 -23.49 -10.18 -23.79
N ALA A 475 -24.66 -9.83 -23.28
CA ALA A 475 -25.62 -9.02 -24.02
C ALA A 475 -25.03 -7.64 -24.32
N GLY A 476 -24.93 -7.28 -25.61
CA GLY A 476 -24.37 -6.00 -26.03
C GLY A 476 -22.85 -5.87 -25.86
N ALA A 477 -22.11 -6.97 -25.64
CA ALA A 477 -20.65 -6.97 -25.61
C ALA A 477 -20.04 -6.77 -27.01
N SER A 478 -18.79 -6.34 -27.07
CA SER A 478 -18.03 -6.20 -28.32
C SER A 478 -16.57 -6.55 -28.07
N ALA A 479 -15.89 -7.08 -29.10
CA ALA A 479 -14.50 -7.45 -28.98
C ALA A 479 -13.61 -6.21 -28.72
N PRO A 480 -12.61 -6.32 -27.83
CA PRO A 480 -11.56 -5.31 -27.68
C PRO A 480 -10.77 -5.06 -28.98
N GLU A 481 -10.07 -3.94 -29.03
CA GLU A 481 -9.07 -3.65 -30.05
C GLU A 481 -7.83 -4.56 -29.87
N GLY A 482 -7.15 -4.85 -30.98
CA GLY A 482 -5.92 -5.67 -30.98
C GLY A 482 -6.11 -7.18 -30.76
N VAL A 483 -7.34 -7.68 -30.80
CA VAL A 483 -7.63 -9.13 -30.67
C VAL A 483 -7.13 -9.90 -31.91
N PRO A 484 -6.28 -10.95 -31.75
CA PRO A 484 -5.89 -11.83 -32.85
C PRO A 484 -7.08 -12.56 -33.48
N ARG A 485 -7.05 -12.80 -34.81
CA ARG A 485 -8.16 -13.41 -35.57
C ARG A 485 -8.59 -14.78 -35.04
N GLU A 486 -7.64 -15.61 -34.59
CA GLU A 486 -7.94 -16.91 -33.98
C GLU A 486 -8.77 -16.79 -32.69
N ILE A 487 -8.45 -15.82 -31.83
CA ILE A 487 -9.14 -15.59 -30.55
C ILE A 487 -10.51 -14.97 -30.78
N MET A 488 -10.66 -14.16 -31.83
CA MET A 488 -11.89 -13.43 -32.11
C MET A 488 -13.14 -14.31 -32.19
N ARG A 489 -13.01 -15.54 -32.70
CA ARG A 489 -14.09 -16.51 -32.85
C ARG A 489 -14.24 -17.47 -31.66
N GLU A 490 -13.17 -17.68 -30.89
CA GLU A 490 -13.15 -18.58 -29.72
C GLU A 490 -13.83 -17.93 -28.50
N MET A 491 -13.70 -16.61 -28.37
CA MET A 491 -14.06 -15.89 -27.16
C MET A 491 -15.55 -15.52 -27.10
N ASN A 492 -16.19 -15.82 -25.97
CA ASN A 492 -17.47 -15.22 -25.58
C ASN A 492 -17.18 -13.85 -24.98
N TRP A 493 -17.35 -12.79 -25.77
CA TRP A 493 -17.14 -11.42 -25.32
C TRP A 493 -18.15 -11.03 -24.25
N VAL A 494 -17.69 -10.30 -23.25
CA VAL A 494 -18.51 -9.71 -22.20
C VAL A 494 -18.29 -8.21 -22.13
N ARG A 495 -19.24 -7.50 -21.54
CA ARG A 495 -19.06 -6.09 -21.22
C ARG A 495 -17.95 -5.93 -20.16
N PRO A 496 -17.05 -4.96 -20.32
CA PRO A 496 -15.83 -4.82 -19.51
C PRO A 496 -16.10 -4.21 -18.14
N LEU A 497 -16.74 -5.00 -17.27
CA LEU A 497 -17.30 -4.53 -15.99
C LEU A 497 -16.66 -5.17 -14.76
N LEU A 498 -16.05 -6.33 -14.93
CA LEU A 498 -15.32 -7.03 -13.87
C LEU A 498 -13.83 -6.89 -14.13
N SER A 499 -13.06 -6.68 -13.08
CA SER A 499 -11.60 -6.67 -13.13
C SER A 499 -11.05 -7.82 -12.29
N ALA A 500 -9.88 -8.33 -12.66
CA ALA A 500 -9.22 -9.43 -12.00
C ALA A 500 -7.78 -9.08 -11.65
N HIS A 501 -7.35 -9.56 -10.48
CA HIS A 501 -5.95 -9.57 -10.08
C HIS A 501 -5.23 -10.72 -10.80
N ILE A 502 -4.19 -10.39 -11.58
CA ILE A 502 -3.46 -11.33 -12.43
C ILE A 502 -1.98 -11.33 -12.09
N HIS A 503 -1.41 -12.52 -11.91
CA HIS A 503 0.04 -12.72 -11.93
C HIS A 503 0.48 -13.04 -13.36
N TYR A 504 1.60 -12.51 -13.84
CA TYR A 504 2.13 -12.75 -15.20
C TYR A 504 3.66 -12.62 -15.23
N ALA A 505 4.34 -13.37 -16.09
CA ALA A 505 5.82 -13.33 -16.14
C ALA A 505 6.34 -12.00 -16.71
N ASN A 506 5.80 -11.58 -17.85
CA ASN A 506 6.16 -10.35 -18.52
C ASN A 506 5.08 -9.93 -19.53
N ARG A 507 5.17 -8.68 -19.98
CA ARG A 507 4.42 -8.14 -21.13
C ARG A 507 5.26 -8.30 -22.40
N THR A 508 4.61 -8.54 -23.54
CA THR A 508 5.23 -8.51 -24.87
C THR A 508 5.37 -7.08 -25.39
N THR A 509 5.99 -6.91 -26.56
CA THR A 509 6.10 -5.61 -27.24
C THR A 509 4.73 -5.01 -27.59
N ASP A 510 3.75 -5.86 -27.92
CA ASP A 510 2.33 -5.51 -28.11
C ASP A 510 1.54 -5.47 -26.79
N ASN A 511 2.24 -5.45 -25.66
CA ASN A 511 1.70 -5.30 -24.31
C ASN A 511 0.82 -6.46 -23.81
N ALA A 512 0.81 -7.61 -24.49
CA ALA A 512 0.09 -8.81 -24.06
C ALA A 512 0.82 -9.56 -22.93
N LEU A 513 0.06 -10.13 -22.00
CA LEU A 513 0.56 -10.85 -20.84
C LEU A 513 1.03 -12.25 -21.22
N ARG A 514 2.20 -12.64 -20.71
CA ARG A 514 2.73 -14.01 -20.82
C ARG A 514 2.66 -14.73 -19.48
N HIS A 515 2.30 -16.01 -19.53
CA HIS A 515 2.17 -16.87 -18.34
C HIS A 515 1.26 -16.25 -17.28
N ALA A 516 0.09 -15.76 -17.72
CA ALA A 516 -0.91 -15.17 -16.84
C ALA A 516 -1.57 -16.25 -15.97
N VAL A 517 -1.79 -15.92 -14.70
CA VAL A 517 -2.45 -16.74 -13.68
C VAL A 517 -3.43 -15.85 -12.92
N PHE A 518 -4.69 -16.27 -12.86
CA PHE A 518 -5.74 -15.58 -12.13
C PHE A 518 -5.51 -15.73 -10.62
N ARG A 519 -5.74 -14.66 -9.85
CA ARG A 519 -5.67 -14.71 -8.37
C ARG A 519 -7.00 -14.45 -7.70
N GLY A 520 -7.83 -13.62 -8.30
CA GLY A 520 -9.12 -13.25 -7.73
C GLY A 520 -9.77 -12.15 -8.55
N LEU A 521 -11.07 -11.96 -8.33
CA LEU A 521 -11.74 -10.75 -8.78
C LEU A 521 -11.32 -9.57 -7.91
N ARG A 522 -11.24 -8.40 -8.54
CA ARG A 522 -11.18 -7.13 -7.84
C ARG A 522 -12.62 -6.75 -7.49
N ASP A 523 -13.03 -7.02 -6.26
CA ASP A 523 -14.37 -6.67 -5.77
C ASP A 523 -14.29 -5.41 -4.89
N VAL A 524 -15.13 -4.42 -5.18
CA VAL A 524 -15.35 -3.27 -4.31
C VAL A 524 -16.51 -3.57 -3.38
N GLY A 525 -16.27 -3.64 -2.08
CA GLY A 525 -17.31 -3.75 -1.06
C GLY A 525 -17.72 -2.37 -0.55
N LEU A 526 -19.02 -2.16 -0.32
CA LEU A 526 -19.53 -1.09 0.54
C LEU A 526 -20.05 -1.76 1.81
N SER A 527 -19.53 -1.32 2.96
CA SER A 527 -19.82 -1.82 4.30
C SER A 527 -20.68 -0.79 5.03
N THR A 528 -21.94 -0.66 4.61
CA THR A 528 -22.91 0.09 5.41
C THR A 528 -23.58 -0.86 6.40
N PRO A 529 -23.32 -0.74 7.72
CA PRO A 529 -24.22 -1.31 8.71
C PRO A 529 -25.46 -0.42 8.79
N VAL A 530 -26.63 -1.05 8.90
CA VAL A 530 -27.96 -0.45 9.03
C VAL A 530 -28.61 -0.07 7.68
N SER A 531 -29.45 -1.00 7.21
CA SER A 531 -30.44 -0.75 6.16
C SER A 531 -31.49 0.22 6.68
N ALA A 532 -31.34 1.52 6.39
CA ALA A 532 -32.51 2.38 6.28
C ALA A 532 -33.37 1.82 5.14
N LYS A 533 -34.64 1.50 5.44
CA LYS A 533 -35.54 0.86 4.47
C LYS A 533 -35.67 1.75 3.24
N ARG A 534 -35.23 1.26 2.07
CA ARG A 534 -35.32 1.96 0.78
C ARG A 534 -36.71 2.58 0.61
N LYS A 535 -36.79 3.91 0.59
CA LYS A 535 -38.01 4.63 0.23
C LYS A 535 -38.20 4.50 -1.28
N ARG A 536 -39.25 3.79 -1.71
CA ARG A 536 -39.62 3.69 -3.12
C ARG A 536 -40.21 5.03 -3.57
N LEU A 537 -39.47 5.76 -4.39
CA LEU A 537 -39.84 7.05 -4.99
C LEU A 537 -40.18 6.91 -6.48
N ILE A 538 -39.65 5.88 -7.14
CA ILE A 538 -39.97 5.54 -8.52
C ILE A 538 -41.01 4.42 -8.53
N ALA A 539 -42.22 4.72 -8.98
CA ALA A 539 -43.29 3.74 -9.17
C ALA A 539 -43.16 3.03 -10.53
N GLU A 540 -43.81 1.86 -10.66
CA GLU A 540 -43.87 1.15 -11.94
C GLU A 540 -44.55 1.99 -13.04
N ALA A 541 -45.54 2.80 -12.65
CA ALA A 541 -46.20 3.74 -13.54
C ALA A 541 -45.22 4.79 -14.11
N ASP A 542 -44.24 5.25 -13.31
CA ASP A 542 -43.23 6.19 -13.79
C ASP A 542 -42.34 5.54 -14.85
N LEU A 543 -41.87 4.31 -14.57
CA LEU A 543 -41.04 3.53 -15.50
C LEU A 543 -41.76 3.27 -16.83
N ALA A 544 -43.06 2.97 -16.78
CA ALA A 544 -43.89 2.73 -17.96
C ALA A 544 -44.03 3.97 -18.87
N THR A 545 -43.73 5.18 -18.38
CA THR A 545 -43.82 6.41 -19.17
C THR A 545 -42.53 6.79 -19.90
N ILE A 546 -41.43 6.08 -19.65
CA ILE A 546 -40.12 6.41 -20.23
C ILE A 546 -39.97 5.75 -21.59
N TRP A 547 -39.66 6.55 -22.61
CA TRP A 547 -39.31 6.07 -23.94
C TRP A 547 -37.88 6.46 -24.31
N VAL A 548 -37.03 5.47 -24.58
CA VAL A 548 -35.61 5.68 -24.95
C VAL A 548 -35.41 5.45 -26.45
N THR A 549 -35.08 6.50 -27.19
CA THR A 549 -34.68 6.38 -28.60
C THR A 549 -33.19 6.18 -28.75
N ASN A 550 -32.78 5.47 -29.81
CA ASN A 550 -31.39 5.06 -30.05
C ASN A 550 -30.77 4.32 -28.84
N PRO A 551 -31.45 3.31 -28.28
CA PRO A 551 -31.02 2.66 -27.03
C PRO A 551 -29.63 2.02 -27.14
N THR A 552 -29.23 1.56 -28.34
CA THR A 552 -27.95 0.89 -28.60
C THR A 552 -26.78 1.83 -28.87
N ARG A 553 -27.00 3.16 -28.89
CA ARG A 553 -25.92 4.14 -29.09
C ARG A 553 -24.89 4.02 -27.98
N ARG A 554 -23.63 3.78 -28.32
CA ARG A 554 -22.53 3.69 -27.36
C ARG A 554 -21.97 5.05 -26.99
N LEU A 555 -21.51 5.15 -25.74
CA LEU A 555 -20.80 6.30 -25.21
C LEU A 555 -19.35 5.92 -24.90
N PHE A 556 -18.45 6.85 -25.22
CA PHE A 556 -17.04 6.86 -24.82
C PHE A 556 -16.23 5.64 -25.27
N GLY A 557 -16.56 5.08 -26.43
CA GLY A 557 -15.79 4.03 -27.09
C GLY A 557 -16.68 3.00 -27.80
N ARG A 558 -16.08 2.17 -28.65
CA ARG A 558 -16.79 1.10 -29.39
C ARG A 558 -17.26 -0.04 -28.50
N THR A 559 -16.62 -0.23 -27.35
CA THR A 559 -16.98 -1.24 -26.34
C THR A 559 -17.72 -0.65 -25.14
N GLY A 560 -17.93 0.67 -25.15
CA GLY A 560 -18.50 1.42 -24.04
C GLY A 560 -20.00 1.20 -23.80
N PRO A 561 -20.52 1.73 -22.68
CA PRO A 561 -21.92 1.64 -22.28
C PRO A 561 -22.86 2.25 -23.32
N THR A 562 -24.08 1.73 -23.39
CA THR A 562 -25.12 2.23 -24.28
C THR A 562 -25.97 3.31 -23.62
N LYS A 563 -26.71 4.07 -24.43
CA LYS A 563 -27.70 5.04 -23.95
C LYS A 563 -28.76 4.37 -23.08
N LEU A 564 -29.16 3.14 -23.41
CA LEU A 564 -30.09 2.37 -22.58
C LEU A 564 -29.50 2.05 -21.21
N ASP A 565 -28.22 1.71 -21.14
CA ASP A 565 -27.55 1.43 -19.86
C ASP A 565 -27.60 2.63 -18.90
N ILE A 566 -27.47 3.85 -19.41
CA ILE A 566 -27.61 5.08 -18.62
C ILE A 566 -29.03 5.23 -18.09
N ALA A 567 -30.03 5.00 -18.93
CA ALA A 567 -31.44 5.08 -18.52
C ALA A 567 -31.79 4.03 -17.46
N VAL A 568 -31.31 2.80 -17.65
CA VAL A 568 -31.47 1.70 -16.70
C VAL A 568 -30.75 1.99 -15.38
N TYR A 569 -29.51 2.50 -15.44
CA TYR A 569 -28.78 2.93 -14.25
C TYR A 569 -29.59 3.91 -13.42
N TYR A 570 -30.03 5.01 -14.04
CA TYR A 570 -30.77 6.05 -13.32
C TYR A 570 -32.13 5.54 -12.81
N ALA A 571 -32.77 4.59 -13.48
CA ALA A 571 -33.95 3.91 -12.96
C ALA A 571 -33.63 3.05 -11.71
N LEU A 572 -32.50 2.34 -11.70
CA LEU A 572 -32.12 1.46 -10.59
C LEU A 572 -31.68 2.24 -9.35
N VAL A 573 -30.86 3.29 -9.53
CA VAL A 573 -30.32 4.10 -8.42
C VAL A 573 -31.26 5.22 -7.99
N GLY A 574 -32.30 5.52 -8.75
CA GLY A 574 -33.10 6.73 -8.57
C GLY A 574 -33.77 6.87 -7.21
N ASP A 575 -34.17 5.76 -6.56
CA ASP A 575 -34.70 5.82 -5.19
C ASP A 575 -33.68 6.31 -4.14
N PHE A 576 -32.38 6.12 -4.41
CA PHE A 576 -31.28 6.61 -3.58
C PHE A 576 -30.83 8.01 -4.02
N MET A 577 -30.91 8.33 -5.31
CA MET A 577 -30.50 9.63 -5.85
C MET A 577 -31.52 10.75 -5.64
N LEU A 578 -32.81 10.45 -5.83
CA LEU A 578 -33.90 11.43 -5.75
C LEU A 578 -33.95 12.21 -4.43
N PRO A 579 -33.77 11.59 -3.24
CA PRO A 579 -33.71 12.34 -1.98
C PRO A 579 -32.70 13.49 -2.00
N HIS A 580 -31.57 13.31 -2.69
CA HIS A 580 -30.49 14.30 -2.74
C HIS A 580 -30.67 15.38 -3.81
N ILE A 581 -31.60 15.22 -4.77
CA ILE A 581 -31.78 16.14 -5.91
C ILE A 581 -33.18 16.75 -6.02
N LEU A 582 -34.19 16.18 -5.36
CA LEU A 582 -35.57 16.66 -5.46
C LEU A 582 -35.70 18.11 -4.97
N GLY A 583 -36.38 18.93 -5.76
CA GLY A 583 -36.59 20.36 -5.52
C GLY A 583 -35.33 21.22 -5.61
N ARG A 584 -34.19 20.66 -6.03
CA ARG A 584 -32.94 21.41 -6.22
C ARG A 584 -32.79 21.86 -7.67
N PRO A 585 -32.31 23.10 -7.91
CA PRO A 585 -31.86 23.49 -9.23
C PRO A 585 -30.73 22.58 -9.72
N VAL A 586 -30.81 22.17 -10.98
CA VAL A 586 -29.83 21.29 -11.60
C VAL A 586 -29.22 21.91 -12.85
N SER A 587 -27.95 21.61 -13.06
CA SER A 587 -27.30 21.71 -14.35
C SER A 587 -26.99 20.30 -14.86
N LEU A 588 -27.00 20.13 -16.17
CA LEU A 588 -26.93 18.83 -16.80
C LEU A 588 -25.71 18.77 -17.72
N VAL A 589 -24.98 17.67 -17.70
CA VAL A 589 -24.00 17.37 -18.77
C VAL A 589 -24.66 16.40 -19.72
N ARG A 590 -24.80 16.82 -20.98
CA ARG A 590 -25.44 16.03 -22.03
C ARG A 590 -24.43 15.58 -23.05
N CYS A 591 -24.46 14.30 -23.40
CA CYS A 591 -23.56 13.68 -24.38
C CYS A 591 -24.37 13.05 -25.52
N PRO A 592 -24.95 13.85 -26.42
CA PRO A 592 -25.93 13.38 -27.40
C PRO A 592 -25.36 12.39 -28.42
N THR A 593 -24.09 12.54 -28.81
CA THR A 593 -23.43 11.67 -29.80
C THR A 593 -22.69 10.49 -29.16
N GLY A 594 -22.51 10.53 -27.83
CA GLY A 594 -21.69 9.59 -27.07
C GLY A 594 -20.19 9.87 -27.12
N LYS A 595 -19.72 10.90 -27.84
CA LYS A 595 -18.30 11.27 -27.86
C LYS A 595 -17.99 12.30 -26.76
N PRO A 596 -16.85 12.19 -26.03
CA PRO A 596 -16.52 13.13 -24.94
C PRO A 596 -16.51 14.60 -25.36
N GLN A 597 -16.00 14.90 -26.56
CA GLN A 597 -15.88 16.25 -27.10
C GLN A 597 -17.23 16.91 -27.44
N ASP A 598 -18.27 16.11 -27.64
CA ASP A 598 -19.61 16.60 -27.95
C ASP A 598 -20.47 16.73 -26.68
N CYS A 599 -19.91 16.40 -25.51
CA CYS A 599 -20.57 16.60 -24.23
C CYS A 599 -20.56 18.09 -23.87
N PHE A 600 -21.69 18.61 -23.41
CA PHE A 600 -21.81 20.03 -23.04
C PHE A 600 -22.60 20.22 -21.75
N PHE A 601 -22.26 21.29 -21.03
CA PHE A 601 -22.90 21.69 -19.78
C PHE A 601 -24.10 22.59 -20.06
N GLN A 602 -25.27 22.24 -19.53
CA GLN A 602 -26.53 22.93 -19.75
C GLN A 602 -27.13 23.40 -18.42
N ARG A 603 -27.25 24.73 -18.26
CA ARG A 603 -27.89 25.38 -17.11
C ARG A 603 -29.34 25.76 -17.36
N HIS A 604 -29.65 26.08 -18.61
CA HIS A 604 -30.89 26.74 -18.99
C HIS A 604 -31.82 25.81 -19.77
N ALA A 605 -33.12 26.03 -19.61
CA ALA A 605 -34.13 25.37 -20.41
C ALA A 605 -34.02 25.81 -21.89
N PHE A 606 -34.43 24.92 -22.79
CA PHE A 606 -34.53 25.21 -24.22
C PHE A 606 -35.90 24.79 -24.76
N THR A 607 -36.27 25.35 -25.91
CA THR A 607 -37.50 25.00 -26.61
C THR A 607 -37.51 23.51 -26.96
N GLY A 608 -38.45 22.75 -26.38
CA GLY A 608 -38.57 21.30 -26.57
C GLY A 608 -38.10 20.45 -25.38
N MET A 609 -37.77 21.06 -24.23
CA MET A 609 -37.62 20.29 -22.99
C MET A 609 -38.93 19.57 -22.62
N PRO A 610 -38.86 18.36 -22.01
CA PRO A 610 -40.05 17.66 -21.52
C PRO A 610 -40.82 18.53 -20.54
N LYS A 611 -42.14 18.54 -20.66
CA LYS A 611 -43.02 19.23 -19.71
C LYS A 611 -42.89 18.71 -18.27
N SER A 612 -42.35 17.49 -18.09
CA SER A 612 -42.06 16.91 -16.77
C SER A 612 -40.81 17.49 -16.11
N VAL A 613 -39.93 18.16 -16.85
CA VAL A 613 -38.76 18.84 -16.27
C VAL A 613 -39.20 20.25 -15.87
N ALA A 614 -39.17 20.53 -14.57
CA ALA A 614 -39.60 21.81 -14.06
C ALA A 614 -38.59 22.91 -14.41
N THR A 615 -39.11 24.12 -14.64
CA THR A 615 -38.30 25.30 -14.91
C THR A 615 -38.68 26.44 -13.98
N PHE A 616 -37.75 27.36 -13.72
CA PHE A 616 -37.98 28.58 -12.95
C PHE A 616 -37.10 29.72 -13.43
N GLU A 617 -37.53 30.94 -13.18
CA GLU A 617 -36.74 32.13 -13.49
C GLU A 617 -35.92 32.56 -12.27
N ALA A 618 -34.65 32.89 -12.51
CA ALA A 618 -33.80 33.51 -11.51
C ALA A 618 -32.81 34.47 -12.19
N THR A 619 -32.47 35.54 -11.47
CA THR A 619 -31.43 36.48 -11.90
C THR A 619 -30.05 35.87 -11.63
N ASN A 620 -29.17 35.86 -12.62
CA ASN A 620 -27.78 35.42 -12.48
C ASN A 620 -26.92 36.50 -11.77
N SER A 621 -25.62 36.24 -11.61
CA SER A 621 -24.68 37.20 -11.00
C SER A 621 -24.45 38.47 -11.84
N GLU A 622 -24.81 38.45 -13.12
CA GLU A 622 -24.66 39.57 -14.06
C GLU A 622 -25.95 40.43 -14.15
N GLY A 623 -26.98 40.10 -13.38
CA GLY A 623 -28.25 40.83 -13.38
C GLY A 623 -29.25 40.36 -14.45
N GLU A 624 -28.94 39.31 -15.21
CA GLU A 624 -29.83 38.78 -16.24
C GLU A 624 -30.78 37.72 -15.68
N THR A 625 -32.07 37.86 -15.95
CA THR A 625 -33.06 36.82 -15.67
C THR A 625 -32.95 35.69 -16.70
N LYS A 626 -32.69 34.47 -16.22
CA LYS A 626 -32.63 33.26 -17.05
C LYS A 626 -33.58 32.19 -16.51
N SER A 627 -34.01 31.29 -17.41
CA SER A 627 -34.76 30.10 -17.04
C SER A 627 -33.79 28.96 -16.66
N TYR A 628 -33.93 28.41 -15.46
CA TYR A 628 -33.15 27.30 -14.91
C TYR A 628 -33.98 26.04 -14.79
N LEU A 629 -33.31 24.90 -14.65
CA LEU A 629 -33.91 23.57 -14.53
C LEU A 629 -33.98 23.12 -13.07
N SER A 630 -35.02 22.35 -12.72
CA SER A 630 -35.19 21.70 -11.42
C SER A 630 -35.79 20.30 -11.60
N VAL A 631 -35.43 19.36 -10.72
CA VAL A 631 -36.02 18.02 -10.68
C VAL A 631 -37.05 17.99 -9.56
N GLU A 632 -38.33 17.87 -9.89
CA GLU A 632 -39.42 17.94 -8.91
C GLU A 632 -40.12 16.58 -8.68
N ASP A 633 -39.94 15.62 -9.59
CA ASP A 633 -40.51 14.28 -9.50
C ASP A 633 -39.68 13.23 -10.25
N ALA A 634 -40.03 11.96 -10.05
CA ALA A 634 -39.40 10.82 -10.70
C ALA A 634 -39.53 10.86 -12.23
N LYS A 635 -40.66 11.36 -12.76
CA LYS A 635 -40.93 11.41 -14.20
C LYS A 635 -40.02 12.41 -14.91
N GLY A 636 -39.80 13.58 -14.34
CA GLY A 636 -38.86 14.60 -14.81
C GLY A 636 -37.44 14.08 -14.79
N TYR A 637 -37.03 13.46 -13.68
CA TYR A 637 -35.73 12.82 -13.52
C TYR A 637 -35.45 11.76 -14.59
N LEU A 638 -36.37 10.80 -14.76
CA LEU A 638 -36.18 9.68 -15.69
C LEU A 638 -36.21 10.12 -17.16
N ALA A 639 -37.01 11.14 -17.49
CA ALA A 639 -37.06 11.69 -18.83
C ALA A 639 -35.70 12.27 -19.28
N LEU A 640 -34.85 12.75 -18.36
CA LEU A 640 -33.59 13.40 -18.70
C LEU A 640 -32.56 12.45 -19.33
N ALA A 641 -32.58 11.15 -18.99
CA ALA A 641 -31.71 10.15 -19.64
C ALA A 641 -31.98 10.06 -21.15
N GLN A 642 -33.24 10.17 -21.58
CA GLN A 642 -33.60 10.20 -23.00
C GLN A 642 -32.98 11.40 -23.74
N PHE A 643 -32.78 12.53 -23.05
CA PHE A 643 -32.16 13.73 -23.61
C PHE A 643 -30.62 13.67 -23.62
N GLY A 644 -30.06 12.49 -23.30
CA GLY A 644 -28.62 12.23 -23.31
C GLY A 644 -27.91 12.81 -22.09
N VAL A 645 -28.64 13.09 -20.99
CA VAL A 645 -28.03 13.51 -19.74
C VAL A 645 -27.21 12.36 -19.18
N VAL A 646 -25.91 12.62 -19.00
CA VAL A 646 -24.98 11.72 -18.34
C VAL A 646 -24.71 12.20 -16.93
N GLU A 647 -24.54 13.50 -16.68
CA GLU A 647 -24.27 14.01 -15.33
C GLU A 647 -25.35 14.98 -14.85
N PHE A 648 -25.70 14.88 -13.57
CA PHE A 648 -26.52 15.80 -12.81
C PHE A 648 -25.63 16.59 -11.86
N HIS A 649 -25.77 17.91 -11.87
CA HIS A 649 -25.02 18.82 -10.99
C HIS A 649 -26.02 19.68 -10.22
N THR A 650 -26.04 19.56 -8.90
CA THR A 650 -27.00 20.28 -8.04
C THR A 650 -26.41 21.56 -7.47
N TRP A 651 -27.29 22.53 -7.24
CA TRP A 651 -27.01 23.64 -6.34
C TRP A 651 -27.12 23.18 -4.89
N GLY A 652 -26.36 23.80 -3.99
CA GLY A 652 -26.45 23.58 -2.54
C GLY A 652 -27.67 24.23 -1.87
N THR A 653 -28.82 24.28 -2.57
CA THR A 653 -30.09 24.86 -2.09
C THR A 653 -31.29 24.23 -2.77
N HIS A 654 -32.47 24.40 -2.20
CA HIS A 654 -33.75 24.15 -2.87
C HIS A 654 -34.24 25.38 -3.65
N ARG A 655 -34.97 25.15 -4.74
CA ARG A 655 -35.58 26.17 -5.60
C ARG A 655 -36.49 27.11 -4.80
N THR A 656 -37.27 26.58 -3.86
CA THR A 656 -38.23 27.35 -3.04
C THR A 656 -37.54 28.30 -2.05
N ARG A 657 -36.25 28.09 -1.78
CA ARG A 657 -35.43 28.90 -0.87
C ARG A 657 -34.07 29.22 -1.49
N LEU A 658 -34.08 29.67 -2.74
CA LEU A 658 -32.90 29.78 -3.60
C LEU A 658 -31.71 30.56 -3.00
N ASP A 659 -31.95 31.51 -2.10
CA ASP A 659 -30.89 32.32 -1.47
C ASP A 659 -30.49 31.86 -0.05
N ARG A 660 -30.98 30.68 0.38
CA ARG A 660 -30.72 30.08 1.69
C ARG A 660 -30.14 28.67 1.51
N PRO A 661 -28.84 28.56 1.23
CA PRO A 661 -28.18 27.27 1.06
C PRO A 661 -28.28 26.38 2.31
N ASP A 662 -28.32 25.08 2.07
CA ASP A 662 -28.41 24.01 3.07
C ASP A 662 -27.30 22.97 2.95
N LEU A 663 -26.46 23.07 1.93
CA LEU A 663 -25.38 22.12 1.68
C LEU A 663 -24.11 22.85 1.28
N ILE A 664 -23.03 22.54 1.99
CA ILE A 664 -21.66 22.95 1.67
C ILE A 664 -20.94 21.79 1.02
N VAL A 665 -20.08 22.08 0.06
CA VAL A 665 -19.19 21.11 -0.60
C VAL A 665 -17.77 21.66 -0.62
N PHE A 666 -16.84 20.88 -0.08
CA PHE A 666 -15.40 21.04 -0.29
C PHE A 666 -14.97 19.97 -1.31
N ASP A 667 -14.58 20.40 -2.50
CA ASP A 667 -14.13 19.47 -3.55
C ASP A 667 -12.60 19.37 -3.54
N LEU A 668 -12.10 18.17 -3.24
CA LEU A 668 -10.68 17.88 -3.11
C LEU A 668 -10.13 17.43 -4.45
N ASP A 669 -9.48 18.36 -5.14
CA ASP A 669 -8.91 18.16 -6.47
C ASP A 669 -7.39 17.87 -6.39
N PRO A 670 -6.95 16.61 -6.56
CA PRO A 670 -5.53 16.29 -6.56
C PRO A 670 -4.82 16.86 -7.80
N GLY A 671 -3.65 17.46 -7.57
CA GLY A 671 -2.74 17.80 -8.66
C GLY A 671 -1.87 16.64 -9.11
N GLU A 672 -0.99 16.91 -10.07
CA GLU A 672 -0.10 15.90 -10.64
C GLU A 672 0.85 15.32 -9.58
N GLY A 673 0.99 13.99 -9.56
CA GLY A 673 1.85 13.26 -8.64
C GLY A 673 1.21 12.85 -7.31
N VAL A 674 -0.05 13.22 -7.06
CA VAL A 674 -0.81 12.78 -5.87
C VAL A 674 -1.57 11.49 -6.20
N SER A 675 -1.34 10.45 -5.40
CA SER A 675 -2.02 9.15 -5.50
C SER A 675 -3.42 9.18 -4.88
N TRP A 676 -4.27 8.21 -5.24
CA TRP A 676 -5.62 8.09 -4.65
C TRP A 676 -5.59 7.97 -3.12
N ARG A 677 -4.61 7.23 -2.57
CA ARG A 677 -4.48 7.02 -1.12
C ARG A 677 -4.15 8.31 -0.37
N GLU A 678 -3.29 9.15 -0.93
CA GLU A 678 -3.02 10.49 -0.38
C GLU A 678 -4.29 11.39 -0.39
N VAL A 679 -5.18 11.24 -1.38
CA VAL A 679 -6.45 11.99 -1.41
C VAL A 679 -7.43 11.50 -0.34
N VAL A 680 -7.46 10.18 -0.08
CA VAL A 680 -8.27 9.59 1.01
C VAL A 680 -7.77 10.06 2.38
N GLU A 681 -6.46 10.00 2.63
CA GLU A 681 -5.85 10.49 3.87
C GLU A 681 -6.17 11.98 4.09
N ALA A 682 -6.04 12.79 3.04
CA ALA A 682 -6.40 14.19 3.07
C ALA A 682 -7.89 14.43 3.38
N ALA A 683 -8.79 13.60 2.85
CA ALA A 683 -10.21 13.69 3.16
C ALA A 683 -10.52 13.34 4.62
N VAL A 684 -9.87 12.32 5.17
CA VAL A 684 -9.99 11.91 6.59
C VAL A 684 -9.42 13.00 7.52
N HIS A 685 -8.34 13.68 7.12
CA HIS A 685 -7.82 14.84 7.84
C HIS A 685 -8.84 15.98 7.88
N ILE A 686 -9.38 16.38 6.72
CA ILE A 686 -10.39 17.45 6.64
C ILE A 686 -11.65 17.10 7.43
N ARG A 687 -12.05 15.83 7.44
CA ARG A 687 -13.15 15.34 8.28
C ARG A 687 -12.93 15.71 9.75
N ALA A 688 -11.78 15.35 10.31
CA ALA A 688 -11.47 15.58 11.72
C ALA A 688 -11.51 17.07 12.07
N GLU A 689 -10.96 17.93 11.19
CA GLU A 689 -10.98 19.38 11.37
C GLU A 689 -12.41 19.97 11.31
N LEU A 690 -13.25 19.51 10.37
CA LEU A 690 -14.65 19.95 10.28
C LEU A 690 -15.47 19.47 11.49
N GLU A 691 -15.25 18.24 11.96
CA GLU A 691 -15.86 17.71 13.18
C GLU A 691 -15.44 18.52 14.41
N ALA A 692 -14.17 18.94 14.50
CA ALA A 692 -13.67 19.82 15.56
C ALA A 692 -14.34 21.21 15.54
N MET A 693 -14.78 21.69 14.37
CA MET A 693 -15.59 22.91 14.21
C MET A 693 -17.08 22.69 14.54
N GLY A 694 -17.48 21.50 14.97
CA GLY A 694 -18.86 21.15 15.31
C GLY A 694 -19.75 20.87 14.09
N LEU A 695 -19.17 20.69 12.91
CA LEU A 695 -19.88 20.30 11.69
C LEU A 695 -19.89 18.78 11.53
N VAL A 696 -20.78 18.26 10.70
CA VAL A 696 -20.87 16.82 10.42
C VAL A 696 -20.59 16.56 8.94
N PRO A 697 -19.35 16.20 8.58
CA PRO A 697 -18.98 15.96 7.19
C PRO A 697 -19.36 14.57 6.70
N PHE A 698 -19.78 14.51 5.44
CA PHE A 698 -20.11 13.31 4.67
C PHE A 698 -19.22 13.23 3.43
N ALA A 699 -18.77 12.03 3.06
CA ALA A 699 -17.88 11.84 1.93
C ALA A 699 -18.55 11.16 0.74
N LYS A 700 -18.16 11.56 -0.46
CA LYS A 700 -18.44 10.83 -1.69
C LYS A 700 -17.26 10.88 -2.66
N THR A 701 -17.05 9.80 -3.40
CA THR A 701 -16.13 9.85 -4.55
C THR A 701 -16.67 10.86 -5.57
N SER A 702 -15.79 11.57 -6.28
CA SER A 702 -16.23 12.48 -7.34
C SER A 702 -16.68 11.73 -8.61
N GLY A 703 -16.32 10.46 -8.77
CA GLY A 703 -16.33 9.73 -10.05
C GLY A 703 -15.24 10.24 -11.03
N GLY A 704 -14.31 11.06 -10.54
CA GLY A 704 -13.08 11.46 -11.22
C GLY A 704 -11.87 11.01 -10.38
N LYS A 705 -10.93 11.93 -10.15
CA LYS A 705 -9.74 11.68 -9.32
C LYS A 705 -9.87 12.16 -7.87
N GLY A 706 -10.87 13.00 -7.58
CA GLY A 706 -11.04 13.67 -6.29
C GLY A 706 -12.14 13.10 -5.41
N ILE A 707 -12.30 13.71 -4.23
CA ILE A 707 -13.33 13.40 -3.23
C ILE A 707 -14.11 14.68 -2.94
N HIS A 708 -15.43 14.59 -2.83
CA HIS A 708 -16.23 15.68 -2.30
C HIS A 708 -16.55 15.42 -0.84
N ILE A 709 -16.29 16.41 0.01
CA ILE A 709 -16.76 16.44 1.40
C ILE A 709 -17.96 17.37 1.46
N SER A 710 -19.13 16.80 1.73
CA SER A 710 -20.38 17.51 1.86
C SER A 710 -20.73 17.74 3.33
N VAL A 711 -21.23 18.93 3.65
CA VAL A 711 -21.64 19.28 5.02
C VAL A 711 -23.05 19.86 4.98
N PRO A 712 -24.07 19.20 5.55
CA PRO A 712 -25.41 19.76 5.68
C PRO A 712 -25.40 20.89 6.71
N VAL A 713 -26.08 21.99 6.37
CA VAL A 713 -26.16 23.18 7.23
C VAL A 713 -27.58 23.73 7.31
N THR A 714 -27.88 24.43 8.40
CA THR A 714 -29.18 25.10 8.54
C THR A 714 -29.30 26.26 7.54
N GLN A 715 -30.51 26.46 7.01
CA GLN A 715 -30.83 27.48 6.00
C GLN A 715 -30.90 28.93 6.56
N LYS A 716 -29.96 29.30 7.44
CA LYS A 716 -29.90 30.61 8.11
C LYS A 716 -29.04 31.62 7.37
N GLN A 717 -27.97 31.18 6.71
CA GLN A 717 -27.06 32.08 6.00
C GLN A 717 -27.53 32.35 4.57
N ASN A 718 -27.06 33.45 3.98
CA ASN A 718 -27.18 33.67 2.54
C ASN A 718 -25.88 33.26 1.84
N TRP A 719 -25.91 33.16 0.50
CA TRP A 719 -24.75 32.74 -0.29
C TRP A 719 -23.48 33.55 -0.03
N LYS A 720 -23.59 34.87 0.15
CA LYS A 720 -22.42 35.74 0.38
C LYS A 720 -21.72 35.37 1.69
N LYS A 721 -22.48 35.27 2.79
CA LYS A 721 -21.92 34.92 4.10
C LYS A 721 -21.41 33.49 4.14
N LEU A 722 -22.14 32.56 3.52
CA LEU A 722 -21.73 31.16 3.45
C LEU A 722 -20.42 31.01 2.66
N HIS A 723 -20.30 31.66 1.49
CA HIS A 723 -19.08 31.60 0.69
C HIS A 723 -17.86 32.16 1.44
N GLN A 724 -18.02 33.31 2.11
CA GLN A 724 -16.98 33.90 2.96
C GLN A 724 -16.52 32.95 4.07
N ALA A 725 -17.46 32.33 4.78
CA ALA A 725 -17.15 31.40 5.85
C ALA A 725 -16.49 30.11 5.31
N THR A 726 -16.96 29.54 4.20
CA THR A 726 -16.31 28.37 3.59
C THR A 726 -14.90 28.68 3.08
N SER A 727 -14.65 29.92 2.62
CA SER A 727 -13.31 30.38 2.24
C SER A 727 -12.36 30.45 3.44
N ALA A 728 -12.85 30.97 4.58
CA ALA A 728 -12.10 31.01 5.83
C ALA A 728 -11.80 29.59 6.35
N ILE A 729 -12.78 28.70 6.33
CA ILE A 729 -12.60 27.27 6.69
C ILE A 729 -11.52 26.64 5.80
N SER A 730 -11.64 26.75 4.48
CA SER A 730 -10.65 26.16 3.57
C SER A 730 -9.25 26.73 3.77
N SER A 731 -9.12 28.01 4.11
CA SER A 731 -7.83 28.63 4.40
C SER A 731 -7.23 28.09 5.72
N ALA A 732 -8.05 27.91 6.74
CA ALA A 732 -7.63 27.28 8.00
C ALA A 732 -7.22 25.81 7.79
N LEU A 733 -8.02 25.04 7.04
CA LEU A 733 -7.71 23.66 6.67
C LEU A 733 -6.37 23.58 5.92
N ALA A 734 -6.16 24.43 4.93
CA ALA A 734 -4.90 24.42 4.17
C ALA A 734 -3.68 24.81 5.03
N ALA A 735 -3.86 25.64 6.07
CA ALA A 735 -2.80 25.99 6.99
C ALA A 735 -2.36 24.83 7.92
N THR A 736 -3.21 23.82 8.13
CA THR A 736 -2.86 22.64 8.95
C THR A 736 -1.82 21.74 8.28
N ALA A 737 -1.80 21.71 6.94
CA ALA A 737 -0.82 20.95 6.15
C ALA A 737 -0.51 21.67 4.82
N PRO A 738 0.32 22.75 4.84
CA PRO A 738 0.56 23.62 3.69
C PRO A 738 1.34 22.95 2.53
N ASP A 739 2.07 21.87 2.85
CA ASP A 739 2.76 21.03 1.87
C ASP A 739 1.82 20.04 1.18
N THR A 740 0.64 19.79 1.76
CA THR A 740 -0.39 18.88 1.21
C THR A 740 -1.50 19.66 0.52
N PHE A 741 -1.95 20.78 1.10
CA PHE A 741 -3.14 21.50 0.67
C PHE A 741 -2.82 22.86 0.03
N THR A 742 -3.73 23.31 -0.84
CA THR A 742 -3.73 24.66 -1.36
C THR A 742 -5.16 25.16 -1.59
N THR A 743 -5.39 26.45 -1.33
CA THR A 743 -6.63 27.15 -1.69
C THR A 743 -6.43 28.08 -2.89
N THR A 744 -5.23 28.11 -3.46
CA THR A 744 -4.90 28.95 -4.61
C THR A 744 -5.23 28.22 -5.91
N MET A 745 -5.98 28.88 -6.79
CA MET A 745 -6.28 28.37 -8.13
C MET A 745 -5.02 28.30 -9.01
N GLY A 746 -5.05 27.40 -10.01
CA GLY A 746 -3.98 27.26 -11.02
C GLY A 746 -3.19 25.95 -10.92
N LYS A 747 -2.80 25.39 -12.06
CA LYS A 747 -2.13 24.08 -12.15
C LYS A 747 -0.75 24.06 -11.47
N ASP A 748 0.03 25.12 -11.62
CA ASP A 748 1.38 25.20 -11.04
C ASP A 748 1.38 25.21 -9.52
N ASN A 749 0.31 25.75 -8.91
CA ASN A 749 0.14 25.78 -7.47
C ASN A 749 -0.24 24.40 -6.88
N ARG A 750 -0.56 23.41 -7.72
CA ARG A 750 -1.10 22.11 -7.30
C ARG A 750 -0.15 20.94 -7.54
N LYS A 751 1.06 21.13 -8.06
CA LYS A 751 2.02 20.03 -8.24
C LYS A 751 2.30 19.36 -6.89
N ARG A 752 2.02 18.06 -6.79
CA ARG A 752 2.09 17.25 -5.54
C ARG A 752 1.24 17.78 -4.38
N ARG A 753 0.19 18.56 -4.66
CA ARG A 753 -0.75 19.10 -3.64
C ARG A 753 -2.20 18.89 -4.04
N ILE A 754 -3.09 18.98 -3.07
CA ILE A 754 -4.54 18.85 -3.21
C ILE A 754 -5.16 20.24 -3.08
N PHE A 755 -5.94 20.63 -4.08
CA PHE A 755 -6.70 21.87 -4.02
C PHE A 755 -8.02 21.67 -3.29
N ILE A 756 -8.28 22.48 -2.27
CA ILE A 756 -9.56 22.51 -1.56
C ILE A 756 -10.46 23.53 -2.26
N ASP A 757 -11.28 23.07 -3.21
CA ASP A 757 -12.22 23.92 -3.94
C ASP A 757 -13.48 24.21 -3.09
N PHE A 758 -13.52 25.39 -2.48
CA PHE A 758 -14.71 25.91 -1.81
C PHE A 758 -15.59 26.77 -2.72
N HIS A 759 -15.20 27.05 -3.97
CA HIS A 759 -16.00 27.88 -4.87
C HIS A 759 -17.30 27.21 -5.30
N ARG A 760 -17.48 25.91 -4.99
CA ARG A 760 -18.77 25.22 -5.10
C ARG A 760 -19.87 25.85 -4.24
N ASN A 761 -19.47 26.62 -3.23
CA ASN A 761 -20.34 27.22 -2.22
C ASN A 761 -20.77 28.67 -2.56
N ALA A 762 -20.70 29.04 -3.84
CA ALA A 762 -21.18 30.33 -4.35
C ALA A 762 -22.54 30.19 -5.05
N ARG A 763 -23.33 31.27 -5.08
CA ARG A 763 -24.65 31.27 -5.74
C ARG A 763 -24.51 30.87 -7.22
N GLY A 764 -25.28 29.86 -7.63
CA GLY A 764 -25.27 29.37 -9.01
C GLY A 764 -24.15 28.40 -9.37
N HIS A 765 -23.25 28.12 -8.44
CA HIS A 765 -22.27 27.05 -8.59
C HIS A 765 -22.91 25.71 -8.26
N THR A 766 -22.30 24.65 -8.79
CA THR A 766 -22.85 23.30 -8.70
C THR A 766 -21.75 22.29 -8.38
N SER A 767 -22.18 21.15 -7.85
CA SER A 767 -21.33 19.97 -7.69
C SER A 767 -22.05 18.76 -8.28
N ALA A 768 -21.29 17.77 -8.76
CA ALA A 768 -21.88 16.52 -9.23
C ALA A 768 -22.73 15.91 -8.12
N ALA A 769 -24.00 15.62 -8.43
CA ALA A 769 -24.96 15.12 -7.47
C ALA A 769 -24.54 13.72 -6.97
N PRO A 770 -24.91 13.33 -5.73
CA PRO A 770 -24.83 11.95 -5.28
C PRO A 770 -25.43 10.99 -6.32
N TYR A 771 -24.72 9.90 -6.61
CA TYR A 771 -25.05 8.88 -7.60
C TYR A 771 -25.11 9.36 -9.07
N SER A 772 -24.75 10.61 -9.38
CA SER A 772 -24.60 11.04 -10.76
C SER A 772 -23.44 10.28 -11.42
N LEU A 773 -23.67 9.75 -12.63
CA LEU A 773 -22.58 9.28 -13.49
C LEU A 773 -21.69 10.46 -13.90
N ARG A 774 -20.48 10.15 -14.33
CA ARG A 774 -19.51 11.07 -14.92
C ARG A 774 -19.26 10.70 -16.38
N ALA A 775 -19.13 11.70 -17.24
CA ALA A 775 -18.88 11.59 -18.67
C ALA A 775 -17.42 11.18 -18.97
N ARG A 776 -17.07 9.98 -18.51
CA ARG A 776 -15.76 9.34 -18.63
C ARG A 776 -15.95 7.89 -19.09
N THR A 777 -14.87 7.27 -19.57
CA THR A 777 -14.85 5.83 -19.90
C THR A 777 -15.43 5.02 -18.74
N ASN A 778 -16.31 4.07 -19.07
CA ASN A 778 -17.07 3.25 -18.12
C ASN A 778 -17.99 3.99 -17.15
N LEU A 779 -18.29 5.29 -17.33
CA LEU A 779 -19.29 6.01 -16.54
C LEU A 779 -19.15 5.78 -15.01
N PRO A 780 -18.01 6.12 -14.39
CA PRO A 780 -17.89 6.11 -12.93
C PRO A 780 -18.92 7.06 -12.32
N ALA A 781 -19.42 6.72 -11.14
CA ALA A 781 -20.44 7.46 -10.42
C ALA A 781 -19.83 8.27 -9.27
N SER A 782 -20.39 9.45 -9.00
CA SER A 782 -20.07 10.19 -7.79
C SER A 782 -20.79 9.55 -6.62
N THR A 783 -20.10 8.70 -5.86
CA THR A 783 -20.75 7.71 -4.99
C THR A 783 -20.61 8.10 -3.52
N PRO A 784 -21.71 8.39 -2.81
CA PRO A 784 -21.77 8.42 -1.35
C PRO A 784 -21.16 7.17 -0.72
N VAL A 785 -20.30 7.37 0.27
CA VAL A 785 -19.62 6.28 0.98
C VAL A 785 -19.58 6.58 2.47
N SER A 786 -19.53 5.53 3.29
CA SER A 786 -19.10 5.70 4.67
C SER A 786 -17.61 6.04 4.73
N TRP A 787 -17.14 6.61 5.83
CA TRP A 787 -15.72 6.90 6.01
C TRP A 787 -14.85 5.63 5.99
N SER A 788 -15.34 4.53 6.59
CA SER A 788 -14.67 3.22 6.53
C SER A 788 -14.60 2.66 5.12
N ASP A 789 -15.65 2.83 4.32
CA ASP A 789 -15.64 2.40 2.92
C ASP A 789 -14.66 3.21 2.10
N LEU A 790 -14.64 4.53 2.29
CA LEU A 790 -13.69 5.43 1.63
C LEU A 790 -12.24 4.99 1.88
N GLU A 791 -11.91 4.65 3.13
CA GLU A 791 -10.59 4.13 3.52
C GLU A 791 -10.28 2.76 2.88
N SER A 792 -11.30 1.95 2.56
CA SER A 792 -11.12 0.63 1.94
C SER A 792 -11.00 0.66 0.40
N ILE A 793 -11.60 1.65 -0.27
CA ILE A 793 -11.67 1.70 -1.74
C ILE A 793 -10.30 1.99 -2.36
N ASP A 794 -9.79 1.08 -3.21
CA ASP A 794 -8.53 1.27 -3.96
C ASP A 794 -8.72 1.90 -5.35
N ALA A 795 -9.87 1.70 -5.98
CA ALA A 795 -10.23 2.27 -7.27
C ALA A 795 -11.65 2.85 -7.23
N PRO A 796 -11.81 4.17 -7.11
CA PRO A 796 -13.13 4.80 -7.12
C PRO A 796 -13.84 4.65 -8.48
N GLU A 797 -13.13 4.41 -9.57
CA GLU A 797 -13.69 4.17 -10.91
C GLU A 797 -14.46 2.85 -11.04
N ASP A 798 -14.21 1.91 -10.13
CA ASP A 798 -14.95 0.65 -10.07
C ASP A 798 -16.37 0.85 -9.52
N LEU A 799 -16.66 2.01 -8.89
CA LEU A 799 -18.01 2.45 -8.55
C LEU A 799 -18.64 3.14 -9.78
N ASN A 800 -19.26 2.36 -10.65
CA ASN A 800 -19.72 2.83 -11.95
C ASN A 800 -21.15 2.38 -12.27
N TYR A 801 -21.63 2.76 -13.45
CA TYR A 801 -23.00 2.51 -13.90
C TYR A 801 -23.47 1.05 -13.83
N SER A 802 -22.56 0.07 -13.80
CA SER A 802 -22.93 -1.34 -13.75
C SER A 802 -22.77 -1.98 -12.37
N SER A 803 -21.71 -1.64 -11.64
CA SER A 803 -21.42 -2.24 -10.33
C SER A 803 -22.29 -1.64 -9.22
N LEU A 804 -22.43 -0.31 -9.25
CA LEU A 804 -23.04 0.44 -8.16
C LEU A 804 -24.50 0.09 -7.88
N PRO A 805 -25.40 -0.14 -8.87
CA PRO A 805 -26.78 -0.53 -8.58
C PRO A 805 -26.91 -1.77 -7.71
N GLY A 806 -26.08 -2.79 -7.93
CA GLY A 806 -26.07 -4.02 -7.14
C GLY A 806 -25.51 -3.81 -5.73
N LEU A 807 -24.46 -3.00 -5.61
CA LEU A 807 -23.88 -2.61 -4.32
C LEU A 807 -24.90 -1.86 -3.45
N LEU A 808 -25.64 -0.89 -4.04
CA LEU A 808 -26.67 -0.14 -3.33
C LEU A 808 -27.88 -1.00 -2.95
N ALA A 809 -28.28 -1.94 -3.80
CA ALA A 809 -29.36 -2.88 -3.48
C ALA A 809 -29.04 -3.73 -2.25
N THR A 810 -27.75 -4.00 -2.00
CA THR A 810 -27.27 -4.80 -0.87
C THR A 810 -26.97 -3.94 0.36
N SER A 811 -26.31 -2.80 0.15
CA SER A 811 -25.66 -2.02 1.22
C SER A 811 -26.47 -0.79 1.64
N GLY A 812 -27.47 -0.37 0.86
CA GLY A 812 -28.26 0.84 1.13
C GLY A 812 -27.52 2.15 0.79
N ASP A 813 -28.09 3.28 1.22
CA ASP A 813 -27.53 4.62 1.02
C ASP A 813 -26.83 5.11 2.30
N PRO A 814 -25.49 5.32 2.28
CA PRO A 814 -24.75 5.86 3.41
C PRO A 814 -25.15 7.28 3.83
N TRP A 815 -25.85 8.02 2.96
CA TRP A 815 -26.30 9.39 3.21
C TRP A 815 -27.80 9.49 3.51
N ALA A 816 -28.50 8.38 3.75
CA ALA A 816 -29.95 8.35 3.94
C ALA A 816 -30.46 9.36 4.98
N ASP A 817 -29.69 9.55 6.07
CA ASP A 817 -30.05 10.42 7.19
C ASP A 817 -29.27 11.75 7.19
N MET A 818 -28.58 12.12 6.10
CA MET A 818 -27.67 13.28 6.06
C MET A 818 -28.34 14.59 6.53
N GLU A 819 -29.59 14.82 6.16
CA GLU A 819 -30.32 16.05 6.51
C GLU A 819 -30.51 16.22 8.04
N ASP A 820 -30.58 15.13 8.80
CA ASP A 820 -30.76 15.16 10.26
C ASP A 820 -29.51 15.71 10.99
N PHE A 821 -28.38 15.79 10.29
CA PHE A 821 -27.11 16.28 10.82
C PHE A 821 -26.83 17.75 10.48
N ALA A 822 -27.81 18.47 9.91
CA ALA A 822 -27.64 19.89 9.59
C ALA A 822 -27.28 20.72 10.84
N ARG A 823 -26.14 21.42 10.79
CA ARG A 823 -25.66 22.30 11.86
C ARG A 823 -25.66 23.77 11.43
N ASP A 824 -25.71 24.67 12.40
CA ASP A 824 -25.43 26.08 12.13
C ASP A 824 -23.95 26.23 11.74
N LEU A 825 -23.67 27.10 10.77
CA LEU A 825 -22.29 27.41 10.41
C LEU A 825 -21.60 28.15 11.58
N PRO A 826 -20.40 27.72 12.02
CA PRO A 826 -19.68 28.42 13.08
C PRO A 826 -19.38 29.87 12.66
N VAL A 827 -19.43 30.78 13.63
CA VAL A 827 -18.93 32.14 13.45
C VAL A 827 -17.42 32.07 13.61
N LEU A 828 -16.68 32.20 12.50
CA LEU A 828 -15.22 32.23 12.48
C LEU A 828 -14.70 33.66 12.56
#